data_AF-A0A954HF96-F1
#
_entry.id   AF-A0A954HF96-F1
#
_cell.length_a   1.000
_cell.length_b   1.000
_cell.length_c   1.000
_cell.angle_alpha   90.00
_cell.angle_beta   90.00
_cell.angle_gamma   90.00
#
_symmetry.space_group_name_H-M   'P 1'
#
loop_
_entity.id
_entity.type
_entity.pdbx_description
1 polymer ?
#
loop_
_entity_poly.entity_id
_entity_poly.type
_entity_poly.pdbx_seq_one_letter_code
_entity_poly.pdbx_strand_id
1 'polypeptide(L)'
;ADSQREALVITSPLGQLTEGTVVELSVRGRDFAPGDDRWSESPRRVFHIVSSAEKTQELIQRVLTHSRSLHDQLRSLHALQTEIQQASSSSEPDHTALQMHQKSLQRLQQVLLSQRQLIQSELGIVAQFVAVIDEADNNRLDTEALATPLGHIVRRLEALNEQTLPSAQQELADATEQVRILLDDNQTLADWLRSSNGNSTRLKLAVQSTVNGWQEIVDMLATWSRQRDYIDRFDELFAHLKSLREQTIPVGQRTLGIAFAKLAPNDRAALADIANDHRLLAFDFRELEQPSEEETQDALFRQIAPKLQEADTSTNLQQIAEAVGRNNIGQAMQSQQDIIRKLEEIVQLLKGDIPKASENSIRGIAAARRELEDLFFKQKQLLERMSFATLSEDAESRALLERLTKQHEELLNTAERLSRNLQDIGLDIPATHLADAARHVRESRLLLPRQRTEESKNHLQNAQNSIQEALEEVQRLESMLQQQLVTASMQNAGETLRVLSLRQDRLADETTRLRNVFTNTGRWTRGELKSLLDLSRAQSQLANELTQLRLEVADLSLFQAVAADLEDGMKQCAEQLGQRDVSDQTEQPQRDIARLLKIIADSFAATGPQSTASTSNGEQPSQGTETEPEFTPLQEAELRLIAALQLDLANRTEELLNSNLTGDQLEERRQQLASEQERLSHWLRSILEGNEVPSPNDQ
;
A
#
# COMPACT_ATOMS: atom_id res chain seq x y z
N ALA A 1 23.09 -47.41 -15.69
CA ALA A 1 21.71 -47.88 -15.87
C ALA A 1 20.83 -46.67 -15.68
N ASP A 2 20.41 -46.09 -16.81
CA ASP A 2 19.64 -44.86 -16.88
C ASP A 2 18.33 -45.02 -16.14
N SER A 3 18.19 -44.36 -14.99
CA SER A 3 16.89 -44.11 -14.39
C SER A 3 16.24 -42.99 -15.21
N GLN A 4 15.52 -43.40 -16.26
CA GLN A 4 14.56 -42.53 -16.91
C GLN A 4 13.61 -42.00 -15.83
N ARG A 5 13.76 -40.72 -15.48
CA ARG A 5 12.73 -39.97 -14.80
C ARG A 5 11.59 -39.83 -15.79
N GLU A 6 10.68 -40.80 -15.81
CA GLU A 6 9.38 -40.61 -16.44
C GLU A 6 8.75 -39.40 -15.74
N ALA A 7 8.64 -38.30 -16.48
CA ALA A 7 7.86 -37.16 -16.05
C ALA A 7 6.45 -37.68 -15.77
N LEU A 8 5.96 -37.44 -14.56
CA LEU A 8 4.60 -37.76 -14.16
C LEU A 8 3.66 -36.88 -14.98
N VAL A 9 3.27 -37.35 -16.16
CA VAL A 9 2.29 -36.68 -17.02
C VAL A 9 0.93 -36.92 -16.39
N ILE A 10 0.43 -35.92 -15.68
CA ILE A 10 -0.94 -35.89 -15.16
C ILE A 10 -1.88 -35.93 -16.35
N THR A 11 -2.43 -37.11 -16.63
CA THR A 11 -3.47 -37.33 -17.65
C THR A 11 -4.85 -37.18 -17.00
N SER A 12 -5.17 -35.97 -16.55
CA SER A 12 -6.51 -35.60 -16.08
C SER A 12 -6.86 -34.24 -16.63
N PRO A 13 -8.13 -33.94 -16.99
CA PRO A 13 -8.50 -32.66 -17.57
C PRO A 13 -8.51 -31.59 -16.46
N LEU A 14 -7.32 -31.14 -16.04
CA LEU A 14 -7.15 -30.02 -15.10
C LEU A 14 -7.88 -28.75 -15.59
N GLY A 15 -8.13 -28.64 -16.90
CA GLY A 15 -8.91 -27.54 -17.50
C GLY A 15 -10.43 -27.60 -17.32
N GLN A 16 -10.99 -28.60 -16.62
CA GLN A 16 -12.44 -28.72 -16.36
C GLN A 16 -12.80 -28.70 -14.85
N LEU A 17 -11.84 -28.35 -13.99
CA LEU A 17 -12.11 -28.24 -12.56
C LEU A 17 -13.00 -27.03 -12.28
N THR A 18 -14.25 -27.26 -11.86
CA THR A 18 -15.18 -26.22 -11.40
C THR A 18 -15.19 -26.15 -9.88
N GLU A 19 -15.69 -25.05 -9.32
CA GLU A 19 -15.92 -24.92 -7.88
C GLU A 19 -16.75 -26.11 -7.34
N GLY A 20 -16.37 -26.62 -6.16
CA GLY A 20 -16.94 -27.82 -5.55
C GLY A 20 -16.32 -29.15 -6.01
N THR A 21 -15.37 -29.13 -6.96
CA THR A 21 -14.69 -30.36 -7.39
C THR A 21 -13.73 -30.88 -6.31
N VAL A 22 -13.76 -32.18 -6.06
CA VAL A 22 -12.84 -32.87 -5.16
C VAL A 22 -11.85 -33.70 -5.99
N VAL A 23 -10.56 -33.45 -5.83
CA VAL A 23 -9.48 -34.14 -6.54
C VAL A 23 -8.73 -35.04 -5.57
N GLU A 24 -8.79 -36.35 -5.79
CA GLU A 24 -7.97 -37.32 -5.05
C GLU A 24 -6.71 -37.65 -5.84
N LEU A 25 -5.54 -37.45 -5.22
CA LEU A 25 -4.23 -37.75 -5.77
C LEU A 25 -3.56 -38.86 -4.95
N SER A 26 -3.05 -39.87 -5.64
CA SER A 26 -2.18 -40.90 -5.07
C SER A 26 -1.07 -41.24 -6.07
N VAL A 27 0.11 -41.52 -5.55
CA VAL A 27 1.27 -41.92 -6.36
C VAL A 27 1.48 -43.41 -6.14
N ARG A 28 1.57 -44.17 -7.24
CA ARG A 28 1.90 -45.60 -7.20
C ARG A 28 3.31 -45.78 -7.75
N GLY A 29 4.19 -46.32 -6.92
CA GLY A 29 5.56 -46.67 -7.30
C GLY A 29 5.73 -48.18 -7.34
N ARG A 30 6.62 -48.65 -8.22
CA ARG A 30 7.01 -50.06 -8.31
C ARG A 30 8.49 -50.19 -8.04
N ASP A 31 8.86 -51.04 -7.09
CA ASP A 31 10.26 -51.42 -6.88
C ASP A 31 10.67 -52.50 -7.89
N PHE A 32 11.79 -52.30 -8.58
CA PHE A 32 12.29 -53.24 -9.58
C PHE A 32 13.13 -54.34 -8.92
N ALA A 33 12.47 -55.31 -8.29
CA ALA A 33 13.09 -56.57 -7.89
C ALA A 33 12.71 -57.67 -8.89
N PRO A 34 13.66 -58.41 -9.49
CA PRO A 34 13.35 -59.46 -10.45
C PRO A 34 12.57 -60.59 -9.74
N GLY A 35 11.26 -60.64 -10.00
CA GLY A 35 10.33 -61.64 -9.47
C GLY A 35 9.27 -61.12 -8.49
N ASP A 36 9.27 -59.84 -8.11
CA ASP A 36 8.25 -59.25 -7.23
C ASP A 36 7.47 -58.14 -7.96
N ASP A 37 6.14 -58.27 -8.02
CA ASP A 37 5.23 -57.36 -8.74
C ASP A 37 4.45 -56.47 -7.75
N ARG A 38 5.14 -56.00 -6.69
CA ARG A 38 4.51 -55.21 -5.63
C ARG A 38 4.53 -53.73 -5.98
N TRP A 39 3.33 -53.16 -5.98
CA TRP A 39 3.09 -51.73 -6.06
C TRP A 39 2.96 -51.17 -4.65
N SER A 40 3.68 -50.08 -4.38
CA SER A 40 3.53 -49.27 -3.16
C SER A 40 2.73 -48.02 -3.52
N GLU A 41 1.64 -47.77 -2.80
CA GLU A 41 0.78 -46.61 -3.00
C GLU A 41 1.03 -45.58 -1.90
N SER A 42 1.20 -44.32 -2.27
CA SER A 42 1.29 -43.21 -1.31
C SER A 42 -0.06 -42.97 -0.63
N PRO A 43 -0.09 -42.37 0.58
CA PRO A 43 -1.35 -41.90 1.15
C PRO A 43 -2.09 -40.99 0.16
N ARG A 44 -3.41 -41.15 0.09
CA ARG A 44 -4.28 -40.33 -0.77
C ARG A 44 -4.32 -38.91 -0.23
N ARG A 45 -4.13 -37.94 -1.11
CA ARG A 45 -4.31 -36.51 -0.82
C ARG A 45 -5.58 -36.03 -1.50
N VAL A 46 -6.46 -35.41 -0.74
CA VAL A 46 -7.73 -34.86 -1.22
C VAL A 46 -7.58 -33.36 -1.31
N PHE A 47 -7.88 -32.78 -2.48
CA PHE A 47 -7.89 -31.34 -2.71
C PHE A 47 -9.31 -30.90 -3.03
N HIS A 48 -9.76 -29.82 -2.39
CA HIS A 48 -11.05 -29.21 -2.66
C HIS A 48 -10.84 -27.96 -3.51
N ILE A 49 -11.51 -27.89 -4.65
CA ILE A 49 -11.51 -26.70 -5.50
C ILE A 49 -12.62 -25.79 -5.02
N VAL A 50 -12.23 -24.67 -4.40
CA VAL A 50 -13.12 -23.64 -3.86
C VAL A 50 -12.89 -22.32 -4.59
N SER A 51 -13.82 -21.38 -4.47
CA SER A 51 -13.64 -20.05 -5.03
C SER A 51 -12.50 -19.29 -4.32
N SER A 52 -11.90 -18.32 -5.01
CA SER A 52 -10.86 -17.44 -4.41
C SER A 52 -11.38 -16.70 -3.17
N ALA A 53 -12.64 -16.24 -3.22
CA ALA A 53 -13.30 -15.56 -2.10
C ALA A 53 -13.49 -16.50 -0.89
N GLU A 54 -13.97 -17.73 -1.13
CA GLU A 54 -14.16 -18.72 -0.08
C GLU A 54 -12.83 -19.13 0.57
N LYS A 55 -11.77 -19.30 -0.24
CA LYS A 55 -10.44 -19.61 0.29
C LYS A 55 -9.88 -18.46 1.13
N THR A 56 -10.04 -17.22 0.67
CA THR A 56 -9.63 -16.02 1.42
C THR A 56 -10.34 -15.95 2.76
N GLN A 57 -11.66 -16.20 2.79
CA GLN A 57 -12.44 -16.20 4.02
C GLN A 57 -12.00 -17.30 4.99
N GLU A 58 -11.68 -18.50 4.49
CA GLU A 58 -11.16 -19.60 5.31
C GLU A 58 -9.82 -19.24 5.98
N LEU A 59 -8.89 -18.62 5.22
CA LEU A 59 -7.61 -18.16 5.76
C LEU A 59 -7.80 -17.06 6.82
N ILE A 60 -8.72 -16.11 6.58
CA ILE A 60 -9.07 -15.08 7.56
C ILE A 60 -9.63 -15.71 8.85
N GLN A 61 -10.53 -16.69 8.74
CA GLN A 61 -11.07 -17.38 9.92
C GLN A 61 -9.99 -18.11 10.72
N ARG A 62 -8.98 -18.67 10.06
CA ARG A 62 -7.80 -19.24 10.76
C ARG A 62 -7.02 -18.16 11.49
N VAL A 63 -6.74 -17.03 10.84
CA VAL A 63 -6.08 -15.87 11.49
C VAL A 63 -6.86 -15.41 12.73
N LEU A 64 -8.18 -15.27 12.64
CA LEU A 64 -9.02 -14.89 13.79
C LEU A 64 -8.97 -15.94 14.91
N THR A 65 -8.90 -17.22 14.56
CA THR A 65 -8.73 -18.32 15.53
C THR A 65 -7.38 -18.21 16.24
N HIS A 66 -6.31 -17.92 15.50
CA HIS A 66 -4.97 -17.69 16.07
C HIS A 66 -4.94 -16.43 16.96
N SER A 67 -5.60 -15.36 16.55
CA SER A 67 -5.75 -14.12 17.35
C SER A 67 -6.46 -14.37 18.69
N ARG A 68 -7.50 -15.21 18.73
CA ARG A 68 -8.17 -15.60 19.99
C ARG A 68 -7.21 -16.35 20.93
N SER A 69 -6.39 -17.25 20.38
CA SER A 69 -5.38 -17.96 21.16
C SER A 69 -4.36 -16.99 21.78
N LEU A 70 -3.97 -15.94 21.04
CA LEU A 70 -3.09 -14.88 21.54
C LEU A 70 -3.74 -14.06 22.66
N HIS A 71 -5.01 -13.70 22.48
CA HIS A 71 -5.79 -12.99 23.49
C HIS A 71 -5.90 -13.77 24.81
N ASP A 72 -6.15 -15.08 24.74
CA ASP A 72 -6.24 -15.93 25.93
C ASP A 72 -4.90 -16.01 26.68
N GLN A 73 -3.79 -15.99 25.94
CA GLN A 73 -2.45 -15.96 26.52
C GLN A 73 -2.14 -14.62 27.17
N LEU A 74 -2.46 -13.51 26.51
CA LEU A 74 -2.33 -12.17 27.08
C LEU A 74 -3.14 -12.04 28.38
N ARG A 75 -4.38 -12.56 28.40
CA ARG A 75 -5.22 -12.61 29.60
C ARG A 75 -4.56 -13.41 30.73
N SER A 76 -3.93 -14.55 30.40
CA SER A 76 -3.19 -15.36 31.39
C SER A 76 -1.98 -14.63 31.97
N LEU A 77 -1.27 -13.83 31.15
CA LEU A 77 -0.14 -13.03 31.57
C LEU A 77 -0.57 -11.84 32.45
N HIS A 78 -1.66 -11.17 32.10
CA HIS A 78 -2.23 -10.13 32.97
C HIS A 78 -2.69 -10.67 34.32
N ALA A 79 -3.30 -11.86 34.34
CA ALA A 79 -3.66 -12.53 35.58
C ALA A 79 -2.42 -12.82 36.44
N LEU A 80 -1.32 -13.28 35.83
CA LEU A 80 -0.06 -13.49 36.53
C LEU A 80 0.55 -12.18 37.04
N GLN A 81 0.53 -11.13 36.22
CA GLN A 81 1.05 -9.81 36.58
C GLN A 81 0.30 -9.22 37.79
N THR A 82 -1.04 -9.23 37.75
CA THR A 82 -1.88 -8.74 38.85
C THR A 82 -1.64 -9.54 40.13
N GLU A 83 -1.45 -10.85 40.03
CA GLU A 83 -1.14 -11.72 41.15
C GLU A 83 0.26 -11.42 41.76
N ILE A 84 1.28 -11.23 40.93
CA ILE A 84 2.62 -10.79 41.39
C ILE A 84 2.53 -9.43 42.08
N GLN A 85 1.73 -8.50 41.56
CA GLN A 85 1.58 -7.15 42.11
C GLN A 85 0.79 -7.12 43.42
N GLN A 86 -0.23 -7.97 43.55
CA GLN A 86 -0.97 -8.17 44.79
C GLN A 86 -0.10 -8.86 45.86
N ALA A 87 0.60 -9.94 45.51
CA ALA A 87 1.51 -10.65 46.42
C ALA A 87 2.68 -9.78 46.92
N SER A 88 3.06 -8.76 46.13
CA SER A 88 4.05 -7.76 46.52
C SER A 88 3.53 -6.72 47.52
N SER A 89 2.22 -6.48 47.55
CA SER A 89 1.59 -5.38 48.32
C SER A 89 0.81 -5.86 49.55
N SER A 90 0.37 -7.13 49.59
CA SER A 90 -0.34 -7.70 50.74
C SER A 90 0.60 -7.93 51.94
N SER A 91 0.34 -7.24 53.06
CA SER A 91 1.13 -7.34 54.30
C SER A 91 0.66 -8.43 55.28
N GLU A 92 -0.51 -9.04 55.09
CA GLU A 92 -1.09 -9.99 56.05
C GLU A 92 -0.77 -11.46 55.71
N PRO A 93 -0.19 -12.23 56.66
CA PRO A 93 -0.01 -13.67 56.54
C PRO A 93 -1.32 -14.38 56.86
N ASP A 94 -2.17 -14.59 55.86
CA ASP A 94 -3.46 -15.23 56.05
C ASP A 94 -3.38 -16.76 55.87
N HIS A 95 -4.04 -17.55 56.72
CA HIS A 95 -3.95 -19.02 56.74
C HIS A 95 -4.59 -19.73 55.53
N THR A 96 -5.26 -18.98 54.65
CA THR A 96 -5.70 -19.42 53.30
C THR A 96 -4.53 -19.51 52.30
N ALA A 97 -3.33 -19.07 52.70
CA ALA A 97 -2.08 -19.08 51.95
C ALA A 97 -1.79 -20.37 51.18
N LEU A 98 -1.85 -21.55 51.81
CA LEU A 98 -1.42 -22.81 51.16
C LEU A 98 -2.22 -23.16 49.89
N GLN A 99 -3.55 -22.90 49.87
CA GLN A 99 -4.38 -23.15 48.68
C GLN A 99 -4.21 -22.09 47.60
N MET A 100 -3.99 -20.83 47.99
CA MET A 100 -3.67 -19.76 47.04
C MET A 100 -2.29 -20.01 46.40
N HIS A 101 -1.32 -20.56 47.13
CA HIS A 101 0.04 -20.76 46.64
C HIS A 101 0.18 -21.93 45.67
N GLN A 102 -0.59 -23.01 45.88
CA GLN A 102 -0.69 -24.07 44.87
C GLN A 102 -1.29 -23.54 43.56
N LYS A 103 -2.26 -22.61 43.62
CA LYS A 103 -2.81 -21.96 42.43
C LYS A 103 -1.79 -21.04 41.75
N SER A 104 -1.00 -20.28 42.50
CA SER A 104 0.06 -19.41 41.95
C SER A 104 1.15 -20.22 41.23
N LEU A 105 1.60 -21.33 41.83
CA LEU A 105 2.58 -22.23 41.21
C LEU A 105 2.00 -22.92 39.96
N GLN A 106 0.75 -23.36 40.00
CA GLN A 106 0.06 -23.89 38.81
C GLN A 106 -0.03 -22.85 37.69
N ARG A 107 -0.29 -21.58 38.01
CA ARG A 107 -0.31 -20.50 37.02
C ARG A 107 1.04 -20.21 36.40
N LEU A 108 2.09 -20.12 37.21
CA LEU A 108 3.46 -19.94 36.72
C LEU A 108 3.85 -21.09 35.78
N GLN A 109 3.55 -22.33 36.16
CA GLN A 109 3.78 -23.50 35.30
C GLN A 109 2.94 -23.47 34.03
N GLN A 110 1.66 -23.06 34.12
CA GLN A 110 0.77 -22.95 32.96
C GLN A 110 1.28 -21.90 31.97
N VAL A 111 1.67 -20.72 32.44
CA VAL A 111 2.22 -19.63 31.62
C VAL A 111 3.54 -20.04 30.98
N LEU A 112 4.43 -20.70 31.74
CA LEU A 112 5.70 -21.19 31.23
C LEU A 112 5.51 -22.27 30.15
N LEU A 113 4.57 -23.20 30.37
CA LEU A 113 4.25 -24.25 29.40
C LEU A 113 3.61 -23.68 28.14
N SER A 114 2.67 -22.73 28.28
CA SER A 114 2.07 -22.05 27.13
C SER A 114 3.12 -21.26 26.34
N GLN A 115 4.01 -20.52 27.00
CA GLN A 115 5.10 -19.82 26.31
C GLN A 115 6.04 -20.80 25.58
N ARG A 116 6.35 -21.96 26.16
CA ARG A 116 7.18 -22.97 25.47
C ARG A 116 6.50 -23.54 24.23
N GLN A 117 5.20 -23.84 24.31
CA GLN A 117 4.43 -24.37 23.19
C GLN A 117 4.38 -23.40 22.00
N LEU A 118 4.36 -22.11 22.29
CA LEU A 118 4.38 -21.04 21.29
C LEU A 118 5.70 -20.92 20.53
N ILE A 119 6.82 -21.13 21.22
CA ILE A 119 8.17 -20.91 20.69
C ILE A 119 8.73 -22.15 19.98
N GLN A 120 8.49 -23.34 20.54
CA GLN A 120 9.29 -24.53 20.20
C GLN A 120 8.61 -25.53 19.27
N SER A 121 7.37 -25.29 18.82
CA SER A 121 6.67 -26.26 17.96
C SER A 121 6.78 -25.89 16.49
N GLU A 122 6.87 -26.90 15.61
CA GLU A 122 6.61 -26.76 14.16
C GLU A 122 5.17 -26.25 13.88
N LEU A 123 4.34 -26.19 14.92
CA LEU A 123 2.99 -25.65 14.97
C LEU A 123 2.92 -24.34 15.78
N GLY A 124 4.03 -23.65 16.02
CA GLY A 124 4.08 -22.40 16.78
C GLY A 124 3.28 -21.29 16.11
N ILE A 125 2.86 -20.27 16.85
CA ILE A 125 1.99 -19.21 16.28
C ILE A 125 2.66 -18.50 15.10
N VAL A 126 3.98 -18.29 15.13
CA VAL A 126 4.74 -17.77 13.99
C VAL A 126 4.58 -18.68 12.77
N ALA A 127 4.81 -19.98 12.93
CA ALA A 127 4.68 -20.96 11.85
C ALA A 127 3.24 -21.05 11.33
N GLN A 128 2.23 -20.86 12.20
CA GLN A 128 0.82 -20.83 11.80
C GLN A 128 0.51 -19.62 10.92
N PHE A 129 1.01 -18.42 11.27
CA PHE A 129 0.84 -17.22 10.44
C PHE A 129 1.62 -17.30 9.13
N VAL A 130 2.87 -17.78 9.16
CA VAL A 130 3.68 -18.02 7.95
C VAL A 130 2.99 -19.02 7.03
N ALA A 131 2.43 -20.12 7.58
CA ALA A 131 1.69 -21.09 6.78
C ALA A 131 0.45 -20.49 6.11
N VAL A 132 -0.24 -19.54 6.76
CA VAL A 132 -1.36 -18.81 6.13
C VAL A 132 -0.87 -17.94 4.97
N ILE A 133 0.25 -17.23 5.13
CA ILE A 133 0.84 -16.40 4.07
C ILE A 133 1.28 -17.28 2.89
N ASP A 134 2.06 -18.34 3.17
CA ASP A 134 2.51 -19.29 2.16
C ASP A 134 1.33 -19.96 1.44
N GLU A 135 0.27 -20.30 2.16
CA GLU A 135 -0.94 -20.88 1.58
C GLU A 135 -1.67 -19.87 0.69
N ALA A 136 -1.72 -18.60 1.06
CA ALA A 136 -2.31 -17.56 0.23
C ALA A 136 -1.52 -17.34 -1.06
N ASP A 137 -0.18 -17.30 -0.97
CA ASP A 137 0.72 -17.14 -2.12
C ASP A 137 0.67 -18.36 -3.05
N ASN A 138 0.66 -19.58 -2.50
CA ASN A 138 0.54 -20.81 -3.28
C ASN A 138 -0.77 -20.89 -4.07
N ASN A 139 -1.84 -20.27 -3.56
CA ASN A 139 -3.14 -20.18 -4.24
C ASN A 139 -3.29 -18.94 -5.13
N ARG A 140 -2.25 -18.09 -5.25
CA ARG A 140 -2.25 -16.84 -6.04
C ARG A 140 -3.46 -15.94 -5.73
N LEU A 141 -3.85 -15.87 -4.46
CA LEU A 141 -4.86 -14.92 -4.03
C LEU A 141 -4.28 -13.51 -4.17
N ASP A 142 -5.11 -12.48 -4.39
CA ASP A 142 -4.63 -11.07 -4.35
C ASP A 142 -4.22 -10.75 -2.90
N THR A 143 -2.94 -10.99 -2.60
CA THR A 143 -2.44 -11.15 -1.23
C THR A 143 -1.91 -9.87 -0.60
N GLU A 144 -1.83 -8.75 -1.30
CA GLU A 144 -1.19 -7.54 -0.76
C GLU A 144 -1.88 -7.05 0.54
N ALA A 145 -3.21 -7.19 0.60
CA ALA A 145 -4.02 -6.84 1.78
C ALA A 145 -3.91 -7.85 2.96
N LEU A 146 -3.41 -9.07 2.73
CA LEU A 146 -3.33 -10.14 3.74
C LEU A 146 -1.89 -10.45 4.14
N ALA A 147 -0.97 -10.50 3.18
CA ALA A 147 0.44 -10.79 3.36
C ALA A 147 1.20 -9.64 4.02
N THR A 148 0.92 -8.38 3.66
CA THR A 148 1.66 -7.24 4.22
C THR A 148 1.40 -7.09 5.73
N PRO A 149 0.14 -7.01 6.20
CA PRO A 149 -0.14 -6.85 7.64
C PRO A 149 0.29 -8.08 8.45
N LEU A 150 0.02 -9.28 7.96
CA LEU A 150 0.44 -10.51 8.63
C LEU A 150 1.97 -10.65 8.64
N GLY A 151 2.67 -10.21 7.60
CA GLY A 151 4.13 -10.17 7.54
C GLY A 151 4.73 -9.21 8.57
N HIS A 152 4.08 -8.07 8.87
CA HIS A 152 4.48 -7.21 9.98
C HIS A 152 4.26 -7.89 11.34
N ILE A 153 3.12 -8.56 11.53
CA ILE A 153 2.80 -9.31 12.74
C ILE A 153 3.80 -10.47 12.96
N VAL A 154 4.12 -11.23 11.91
CA VAL A 154 5.11 -12.30 11.94
C VAL A 154 6.48 -11.76 12.36
N ARG A 155 6.96 -10.69 11.72
CA ARG A 155 8.24 -10.06 12.09
C ARG A 155 8.27 -9.59 13.54
N ARG A 156 7.16 -9.06 14.06
CA ARG A 156 7.08 -8.64 15.47
C ARG A 156 7.07 -9.84 16.42
N LEU A 157 6.34 -10.90 16.08
CA LEU A 157 6.35 -12.17 16.82
C LEU A 157 7.75 -12.80 16.84
N GLU A 158 8.48 -12.78 15.73
CA GLU A 158 9.86 -13.25 15.63
C GLU A 158 10.80 -12.45 16.53
N ALA A 159 10.74 -11.12 16.48
CA ALA A 159 11.53 -10.27 17.37
C ALA A 159 11.22 -10.53 18.85
N LEU A 160 9.94 -10.72 19.18
CA LEU A 160 9.48 -11.06 20.53
C LEU A 160 10.03 -12.43 20.98
N ASN A 161 10.04 -13.41 20.07
CA ASN A 161 10.56 -14.76 20.26
C ASN A 161 12.09 -14.80 20.43
N GLU A 162 12.83 -13.96 19.73
CA GLU A 162 14.30 -13.95 19.80
C GLU A 162 14.83 -13.18 21.02
N GLN A 163 14.17 -12.08 21.40
CA GLN A 163 14.74 -11.13 22.37
C GLN A 163 14.11 -11.24 23.76
N THR A 164 12.78 -11.24 23.84
CA THR A 164 12.07 -10.99 25.11
C THR A 164 11.60 -12.28 25.77
N LEU A 165 11.02 -13.21 25.00
CA LEU A 165 10.50 -14.47 25.53
C LEU A 165 11.57 -15.37 26.15
N PRO A 166 12.79 -15.53 25.59
CA PRO A 166 13.79 -16.43 26.19
C PRO A 166 14.23 -15.96 27.58
N SER A 167 14.41 -14.65 27.75
CA SER A 167 14.74 -14.05 29.05
C SER A 167 13.57 -14.19 30.03
N ALA A 168 12.34 -13.96 29.58
CA ALA A 168 11.16 -14.14 30.43
C ALA A 168 10.93 -15.61 30.84
N GLN A 169 11.18 -16.56 29.94
CA GLN A 169 11.10 -17.98 30.26
C GLN A 169 12.14 -18.41 31.30
N GLN A 170 13.36 -17.88 31.22
CA GLN A 170 14.40 -18.16 32.23
C GLN A 170 13.97 -17.62 33.59
N GLU A 171 13.53 -16.37 33.67
CA GLU A 171 13.08 -15.77 34.93
C GLU A 171 11.82 -16.46 35.50
N LEU A 172 10.89 -16.89 34.64
CA LEU A 172 9.72 -17.69 35.04
C LEU A 172 10.11 -19.10 35.51
N ALA A 173 11.09 -19.74 34.87
CA ALA A 173 11.59 -21.05 35.26
C ALA A 173 12.28 -20.97 36.63
N ASP A 174 13.14 -19.97 36.81
CA ASP A 174 13.85 -19.72 38.07
C ASP A 174 12.87 -19.39 39.20
N ALA A 175 11.85 -18.58 38.93
CA ALA A 175 10.79 -18.29 39.89
C ALA A 175 9.98 -19.55 40.25
N THR A 176 9.63 -20.38 39.26
CA THR A 176 8.88 -21.63 39.49
C THR A 176 9.67 -22.59 40.38
N GLU A 177 10.97 -22.75 40.10
CA GLU A 177 11.83 -23.65 40.89
C GLU A 177 12.08 -23.11 42.31
N GLN A 178 12.32 -21.81 42.46
CA GLN A 178 12.51 -21.21 43.78
C GLN A 178 11.23 -21.26 44.64
N VAL A 179 10.06 -21.00 44.04
CA VAL A 179 8.77 -21.11 44.75
C VAL A 179 8.49 -22.56 45.14
N ARG A 180 8.89 -23.54 44.31
CA ARG A 180 8.76 -24.97 44.63
C ARG A 180 9.64 -25.37 45.83
N ILE A 181 10.91 -24.95 45.85
CA ILE A 181 11.83 -25.22 46.98
C ILE A 181 11.29 -24.58 48.27
N LEU A 182 10.79 -23.35 48.17
CA LEU A 182 10.22 -22.64 49.32
C LEU A 182 8.89 -23.23 49.81
N LEU A 183 8.12 -23.87 48.93
CA LEU A 183 6.93 -24.63 49.30
C LEU A 183 7.27 -25.83 50.20
N ASP A 184 8.40 -26.49 49.97
CA ASP A 184 8.88 -27.58 50.83
C ASP A 184 9.25 -27.06 52.25
N ASP A 185 9.58 -25.77 52.37
CA ASP A 185 9.92 -25.06 53.60
C ASP A 185 8.74 -24.25 54.22
N ASN A 186 7.50 -24.44 53.75
CA ASN A 186 6.29 -23.68 54.16
C ASN A 186 6.37 -22.15 53.93
N GLN A 187 7.24 -21.68 53.05
CA GLN A 187 7.35 -20.26 52.68
C GLN A 187 6.49 -19.92 51.46
N THR A 188 6.05 -18.67 51.39
CA THR A 188 5.06 -18.21 50.39
C THR A 188 5.71 -17.51 49.20
N LEU A 189 4.99 -17.41 48.06
CA LEU A 189 5.41 -16.59 46.92
C LEU A 189 5.59 -15.12 47.32
N ALA A 190 4.79 -14.62 48.27
CA ALA A 190 4.94 -13.28 48.82
C ALA A 190 6.20 -13.14 49.70
N ASP A 191 6.62 -14.20 50.40
CA ASP A 191 7.86 -14.21 51.19
C ASP A 191 9.09 -14.28 50.27
N TRP A 192 9.01 -15.03 49.17
CA TRP A 192 10.04 -15.04 48.13
C TRP A 192 10.21 -13.67 47.47
N LEU A 193 9.10 -13.06 47.05
CA LEU A 193 9.11 -11.72 46.43
C LEU A 193 9.63 -10.64 47.37
N ARG A 194 9.51 -10.81 48.70
CA ARG A 194 10.02 -9.89 49.73
C ARG A 194 11.47 -10.16 50.15
N SER A 195 11.87 -11.44 50.24
CA SER A 195 13.22 -11.82 50.68
C SER A 195 14.27 -11.59 49.59
N SER A 196 13.88 -11.62 48.32
CA SER A 196 14.78 -11.41 47.19
C SER A 196 14.45 -10.13 46.41
N ASN A 197 14.89 -8.98 46.95
CA ASN A 197 14.68 -7.65 46.34
C ASN A 197 15.13 -7.56 44.86
N GLY A 198 16.11 -8.35 44.44
CA GLY A 198 16.58 -8.40 43.05
C GLY A 198 15.74 -9.29 42.12
N ASN A 199 15.19 -10.41 42.61
CA ASN A 199 14.48 -11.38 41.76
C ASN A 199 13.04 -10.96 41.49
N SER A 200 12.36 -10.34 42.47
CA SER A 200 11.01 -9.77 42.31
C SER A 200 10.96 -8.71 41.21
N THR A 201 11.97 -7.83 41.16
CA THR A 201 12.07 -6.77 40.15
C THR A 201 12.31 -7.33 38.75
N ARG A 202 13.20 -8.33 38.62
CA ARG A 202 13.49 -9.00 37.34
C ARG A 202 12.29 -9.75 36.80
N LEU A 203 11.60 -10.54 37.63
CA LEU A 203 10.39 -11.23 37.23
C LEU A 203 9.28 -10.26 36.80
N LYS A 204 9.07 -9.17 37.54
CA LYS A 204 8.10 -8.12 37.17
C LYS A 204 8.43 -7.48 35.83
N LEU A 205 9.68 -7.10 35.61
CA LEU A 205 10.13 -6.50 34.35
C LEU A 205 9.99 -7.48 33.18
N ALA A 206 10.33 -8.75 33.39
CA ALA A 206 10.23 -9.80 32.37
C ALA A 206 8.76 -10.11 32.01
N VAL A 207 7.87 -10.20 33.00
CA VAL A 207 6.43 -10.38 32.74
C VAL A 207 5.85 -9.14 32.08
N GLN A 208 6.23 -7.93 32.52
CA GLN A 208 5.75 -6.67 31.93
C GLN A 208 6.20 -6.50 30.48
N SER A 209 7.47 -6.77 30.15
CA SER A 209 7.96 -6.67 28.77
C SER A 209 7.26 -7.66 27.85
N THR A 210 7.02 -8.87 28.34
CA THR A 210 6.26 -9.91 27.61
C THR A 210 4.82 -9.47 27.39
N VAL A 211 4.13 -8.96 28.42
CA VAL A 211 2.76 -8.41 28.31
C VAL A 211 2.71 -7.29 27.27
N ASN A 212 3.61 -6.32 27.34
CA ASN A 212 3.64 -5.20 26.40
C ASN A 212 3.84 -5.67 24.95
N GLY A 213 4.76 -6.60 24.73
CA GLY A 213 5.01 -7.14 23.40
C GLY A 213 3.83 -7.94 22.84
N TRP A 214 3.15 -8.75 23.66
CA TRP A 214 1.94 -9.46 23.23
C TRP A 214 0.76 -8.51 23.00
N GLN A 215 0.60 -7.48 23.83
CA GLN A 215 -0.44 -6.47 23.69
C GLN A 215 -0.29 -5.74 22.35
N GLU A 216 0.91 -5.31 21.99
CA GLU A 216 1.17 -4.65 20.71
C GLU A 216 0.77 -5.53 19.52
N ILE A 217 1.05 -6.84 19.57
CA ILE A 217 0.69 -7.78 18.51
C ILE A 217 -0.83 -7.97 18.42
N VAL A 218 -1.49 -8.07 19.57
CA VAL A 218 -2.94 -8.18 19.66
C VAL A 218 -3.61 -6.90 19.14
N ASP A 219 -3.06 -5.72 19.45
CA ASP A 219 -3.57 -4.43 18.99
C ASP A 219 -3.41 -4.29 17.46
N MET A 220 -2.28 -4.74 16.90
CA MET A 220 -2.07 -4.80 15.44
C MET A 220 -3.08 -5.74 14.77
N LEU A 221 -3.30 -6.92 15.32
CA LEU A 221 -4.30 -7.88 14.81
C LEU A 221 -5.73 -7.36 14.91
N ALA A 222 -6.07 -6.68 16.01
CA ALA A 222 -7.38 -6.07 16.19
C ALA A 222 -7.61 -4.93 15.19
N THR A 223 -6.59 -4.10 14.95
CA THR A 223 -6.63 -3.02 13.96
C THR A 223 -6.81 -3.58 12.55
N TRP A 224 -6.00 -4.58 12.17
CA TRP A 224 -6.16 -5.26 10.89
C TRP A 224 -7.55 -5.89 10.70
N SER A 225 -8.07 -6.59 11.72
CA SER A 225 -9.41 -7.18 11.67
C SER A 225 -10.49 -6.12 11.50
N ARG A 226 -10.41 -5.00 12.22
CA ARG A 226 -11.37 -3.89 12.09
C ARG A 226 -11.33 -3.26 10.70
N GLN A 227 -10.13 -2.99 10.18
CA GLN A 227 -9.95 -2.48 8.82
C GLN A 227 -10.57 -3.43 7.79
N ARG A 228 -10.33 -4.73 7.94
CA ARG A 228 -10.89 -5.74 7.03
C ARG A 228 -12.41 -5.81 7.11
N ASP A 229 -12.97 -5.88 8.31
CA ASP A 229 -14.43 -5.89 8.51
C ASP A 229 -15.07 -4.63 7.90
N TYR A 230 -14.40 -3.49 7.97
CA TYR A 230 -14.84 -2.26 7.33
C TYR A 230 -14.79 -2.35 5.80
N ILE A 231 -13.68 -2.83 5.22
CA ILE A 231 -13.54 -3.06 3.77
C ILE A 231 -14.63 -4.02 3.27
N ASP A 232 -14.84 -5.14 3.95
CA ASP A 232 -15.80 -6.17 3.55
C ASP A 232 -17.23 -5.64 3.61
N ARG A 233 -17.61 -4.92 4.68
CA ARG A 233 -18.92 -4.25 4.77
C ARG A 233 -19.09 -3.20 3.66
N PHE A 234 -18.04 -2.42 3.39
CA PHE A 234 -18.09 -1.41 2.35
C PHE A 234 -18.27 -2.03 0.95
N ASP A 235 -17.51 -3.08 0.64
CA ASP A 235 -17.63 -3.83 -0.62
C ASP A 235 -19.02 -4.47 -0.76
N GLU A 236 -19.61 -4.99 0.32
CA GLU A 236 -20.97 -5.55 0.33
C GLU A 236 -22.02 -4.46 0.01
N LEU A 237 -21.98 -3.32 0.70
CA LEU A 237 -22.92 -2.23 0.44
C LEU A 237 -22.74 -1.64 -0.97
N PHE A 238 -21.49 -1.56 -1.45
CA PHE A 238 -21.19 -1.08 -2.80
C PHE A 238 -21.71 -2.05 -3.88
N ALA A 239 -21.54 -3.36 -3.68
CA ALA A 239 -22.12 -4.38 -4.55
C ALA A 239 -23.66 -4.33 -4.55
N HIS A 240 -24.26 -4.12 -3.37
CA HIS A 240 -25.71 -3.94 -3.23
C HIS A 240 -26.20 -2.71 -4.02
N LEU A 241 -25.47 -1.58 -3.96
CA LEU A 241 -25.78 -0.39 -4.75
C LEU A 241 -25.74 -0.66 -6.27
N LYS A 242 -24.69 -1.35 -6.74
CA LYS A 242 -24.55 -1.72 -8.16
C LYS A 242 -25.71 -2.60 -8.62
N SER A 243 -26.08 -3.61 -7.82
CA SER A 243 -27.23 -4.47 -8.11
C SER A 243 -28.54 -3.68 -8.14
N LEU A 244 -28.76 -2.75 -7.21
CA LEU A 244 -29.97 -1.94 -7.19
C LEU A 244 -30.10 -1.07 -8.44
N ARG A 245 -28.98 -0.54 -8.93
CA ARG A 245 -28.95 0.20 -10.19
C ARG A 245 -29.31 -0.69 -11.38
N GLU A 246 -28.75 -1.90 -11.45
CA GLU A 246 -29.10 -2.89 -12.49
C GLU A 246 -30.60 -3.21 -12.50
N GLN A 247 -31.23 -3.28 -11.32
CA GLN A 247 -32.68 -3.46 -11.18
C GLN A 247 -33.48 -2.19 -11.54
N THR A 248 -32.92 -1.00 -11.28
CA THR A 248 -33.54 0.30 -11.58
C THR A 248 -33.63 0.54 -13.09
N ILE A 249 -32.62 0.15 -13.86
CA ILE A 249 -32.57 0.36 -15.33
C ILE A 249 -33.84 -0.16 -16.06
N PRO A 250 -34.24 -1.44 -15.96
CA PRO A 250 -35.37 -1.98 -16.70
C PRO A 250 -36.72 -1.44 -16.22
N VAL A 251 -36.86 -1.10 -14.93
CA VAL A 251 -38.06 -0.41 -14.43
C VAL A 251 -38.11 1.00 -15.03
N GLY A 252 -36.98 1.70 -14.98
CA GLY A 252 -36.81 3.02 -15.54
C GLY A 252 -37.18 3.12 -17.02
N GLN A 253 -36.70 2.21 -17.86
CA GLN A 253 -37.03 2.15 -19.28
C GLN A 253 -38.54 2.01 -19.55
N ARG A 254 -39.29 1.36 -18.66
CA ARG A 254 -40.74 1.16 -18.78
C ARG A 254 -41.56 2.32 -18.23
N THR A 255 -41.03 3.06 -17.25
CA THR A 255 -41.77 4.12 -16.55
C THR A 255 -41.40 5.54 -17.01
N LEU A 256 -40.35 5.69 -17.81
CA LEU A 256 -39.85 6.98 -18.28
C LEU A 256 -40.92 7.72 -19.12
N GLY A 257 -41.19 8.99 -18.76
CA GLY A 257 -42.18 9.82 -19.44
C GLY A 257 -43.64 9.52 -19.07
N ILE A 258 -43.92 8.54 -18.21
CA ILE A 258 -45.26 8.21 -17.74
C ILE A 258 -45.50 8.84 -16.37
N ALA A 259 -46.60 9.57 -16.20
CA ALA A 259 -46.97 10.13 -14.90
C ALA A 259 -47.24 9.01 -13.88
N PHE A 260 -46.75 9.17 -12.64
CA PHE A 260 -46.84 8.14 -11.58
C PHE A 260 -48.27 7.58 -11.38
N ALA A 261 -49.28 8.44 -11.40
CA ALA A 261 -50.69 8.04 -11.25
C ALA A 261 -51.23 7.14 -12.39
N LYS A 262 -50.53 7.10 -13.53
CA LYS A 262 -50.90 6.32 -14.73
C LYS A 262 -50.07 5.04 -14.89
N LEU A 263 -49.08 4.80 -14.03
CA LEU A 263 -48.27 3.57 -14.05
C LEU A 263 -49.09 2.33 -13.72
N ALA A 264 -48.70 1.17 -14.25
CA ALA A 264 -49.31 -0.10 -13.87
C ALA A 264 -49.07 -0.38 -12.37
N PRO A 265 -49.99 -1.09 -11.68
CA PRO A 265 -49.81 -1.42 -10.26
C PRO A 265 -48.48 -2.12 -9.96
N ASN A 266 -48.04 -3.00 -10.86
CA ASN A 266 -46.78 -3.74 -10.72
C ASN A 266 -45.55 -2.83 -10.82
N ASP A 267 -45.56 -1.84 -11.73
CA ASP A 267 -44.43 -0.90 -11.86
C ASP A 267 -44.37 0.07 -10.68
N ARG A 268 -45.52 0.45 -10.10
CA ARG A 268 -45.57 1.25 -8.86
C ARG A 268 -45.03 0.48 -7.66
N ALA A 269 -45.36 -0.81 -7.55
CA ALA A 269 -44.82 -1.68 -6.51
C ALA A 269 -43.29 -1.81 -6.66
N ALA A 270 -42.80 -2.11 -7.87
CA ALA A 270 -41.36 -2.21 -8.12
C ALA A 270 -40.60 -0.91 -7.81
N LEU A 271 -41.14 0.27 -8.17
CA LEU A 271 -40.55 1.56 -7.80
C LEU A 271 -40.57 1.80 -6.28
N ALA A 272 -41.62 1.37 -5.59
CA ALA A 272 -41.71 1.49 -4.13
C ALA A 272 -40.70 0.58 -3.42
N ASP A 273 -40.50 -0.64 -3.92
CA ASP A 273 -39.51 -1.60 -3.40
C ASP A 273 -38.09 -1.06 -3.59
N ILE A 274 -37.72 -0.65 -4.81
CA ILE A 274 -36.40 -0.05 -5.10
C ILE A 274 -36.16 1.21 -4.24
N ALA A 275 -37.18 2.07 -4.07
CA ALA A 275 -37.06 3.24 -3.21
C ALA A 275 -36.88 2.87 -1.73
N ASN A 276 -37.51 1.78 -1.26
CA ASN A 276 -37.32 1.28 0.09
C ASN A 276 -35.90 0.72 0.29
N ASP A 277 -35.41 -0.04 -0.68
CA ASP A 277 -34.08 -0.63 -0.60
C ASP A 277 -32.98 0.45 -0.61
N HIS A 278 -33.15 1.54 -1.37
CA HIS A 278 -32.27 2.71 -1.27
C HIS A 278 -32.30 3.39 0.10
N ARG A 279 -33.42 3.39 0.82
CA ARG A 279 -33.49 3.95 2.19
C ARG A 279 -32.78 3.06 3.21
N LEU A 280 -32.90 1.75 3.05
CA LEU A 280 -32.16 0.79 3.86
C LEU A 280 -30.65 0.95 3.63
N LEU A 281 -30.24 0.99 2.37
CA LEU A 281 -28.84 1.22 2.01
C LEU A 281 -28.31 2.56 2.53
N ALA A 282 -29.12 3.62 2.51
CA ALA A 282 -28.76 4.92 3.09
C ALA A 282 -28.55 4.86 4.61
N PHE A 283 -29.28 3.99 5.31
CA PHE A 283 -29.10 3.77 6.74
C PHE A 283 -27.77 3.06 7.01
N ASP A 284 -27.47 2.00 6.25
CA ASP A 284 -26.24 1.22 6.40
C ASP A 284 -25.00 2.08 6.09
N PHE A 285 -25.04 2.91 5.04
CA PHE A 285 -23.96 3.86 4.75
C PHE A 285 -23.78 4.92 5.82
N ARG A 286 -24.87 5.37 6.47
CA ARG A 286 -24.77 6.33 7.57
C ARG A 286 -24.02 5.74 8.76
N GLU A 287 -24.18 4.45 9.01
CA GLU A 287 -23.44 3.74 10.05
C GLU A 287 -21.94 3.68 9.71
N LEU A 288 -21.58 3.44 8.44
CA LEU A 288 -20.19 3.48 7.97
C LEU A 288 -19.58 4.89 7.93
N GLU A 289 -20.39 5.93 7.71
CA GLU A 289 -19.98 7.35 7.69
C GLU A 289 -19.68 7.90 9.09
N GLN A 290 -20.14 7.22 10.15
CA GLN A 290 -19.94 7.60 11.55
C GLN A 290 -18.91 6.67 12.21
N PRO A 291 -17.61 6.91 12.00
CA PRO A 291 -16.58 6.10 12.63
C PRO A 291 -16.67 6.23 14.16
N SER A 292 -16.47 5.11 14.84
CA SER A 292 -16.32 5.05 16.29
C SER A 292 -15.06 5.80 16.78
N GLU A 293 -15.00 6.12 18.08
CA GLU A 293 -13.82 6.77 18.70
C GLU A 293 -12.53 5.95 18.55
N GLU A 294 -12.66 4.62 18.41
CA GLU A 294 -11.52 3.73 18.16
C GLU A 294 -11.09 3.74 16.69
N GLU A 295 -12.04 3.82 15.75
CA GLU A 295 -11.75 3.89 14.30
C GLU A 295 -11.12 5.23 13.90
N THR A 296 -11.47 6.33 14.57
CA THR A 296 -10.86 7.65 14.31
C THR A 296 -9.38 7.75 14.68
N GLN A 297 -8.84 6.79 15.43
CA GLN A 297 -7.42 6.73 15.77
C GLN A 297 -6.58 6.04 14.69
N ASP A 298 -7.20 5.28 13.80
CA ASP A 298 -6.53 4.54 12.73
C ASP A 298 -6.20 5.46 11.55
N ALA A 299 -4.97 5.33 11.02
CA ALA A 299 -4.45 6.15 9.93
C ALA A 299 -5.27 5.99 8.64
N LEU A 300 -5.73 4.77 8.33
CA LEU A 300 -6.52 4.48 7.14
C LEU A 300 -7.90 5.17 7.21
N PHE A 301 -8.56 5.07 8.36
CA PHE A 301 -9.86 5.71 8.60
C PHE A 301 -9.77 7.24 8.61
N ARG A 302 -8.68 7.83 9.10
CA ARG A 302 -8.45 9.29 9.00
C ARG A 302 -8.37 9.79 7.56
N GLN A 303 -7.94 8.95 6.62
CA GLN A 303 -7.88 9.30 5.20
C GLN A 303 -9.22 9.06 4.49
N ILE A 304 -9.97 8.01 4.88
CA ILE A 304 -11.21 7.63 4.20
C ILE A 304 -12.43 8.36 4.75
N ALA A 305 -12.54 8.54 6.06
CA ALA A 305 -13.66 9.20 6.70
C ALA A 305 -14.01 10.57 6.08
N PRO A 306 -13.05 11.49 5.81
CA PRO A 306 -13.39 12.76 5.18
C PRO A 306 -13.89 12.59 3.74
N LYS A 307 -13.32 11.67 2.95
CA LYS A 307 -13.77 11.38 1.58
C LYS A 307 -15.16 10.76 1.55
N LEU A 308 -15.45 9.86 2.50
CA LEU A 308 -16.76 9.25 2.63
C LEU A 308 -17.82 10.26 3.09
N GLN A 309 -17.44 11.18 3.98
CA GLN A 309 -18.31 12.31 4.38
C GLN A 309 -18.53 13.31 3.23
N GLU A 310 -17.50 13.65 2.44
CA GLU A 310 -17.65 14.48 1.24
C GLU A 310 -18.50 13.83 0.14
N ALA A 311 -18.50 12.50 0.07
CA ALA A 311 -19.37 11.78 -0.84
C ALA A 311 -20.85 11.94 -0.48
N ASP A 312 -21.16 12.23 0.79
CA ASP A 312 -22.51 12.49 1.33
C ASP A 312 -23.49 11.38 0.91
N THR A 313 -23.02 10.13 0.99
CA THR A 313 -23.60 8.97 0.32
C THR A 313 -24.97 8.66 0.90
N SER A 314 -25.09 8.67 2.24
CA SER A 314 -26.37 8.42 2.91
C SER A 314 -27.43 9.46 2.51
N THR A 315 -27.07 10.75 2.44
CA THR A 315 -27.96 11.83 2.01
C THR A 315 -28.39 11.66 0.56
N ASN A 316 -27.45 11.38 -0.34
CA ASN A 316 -27.72 11.21 -1.76
C ASN A 316 -28.59 9.98 -2.05
N LEU A 317 -28.40 8.87 -1.31
CA LEU A 317 -29.25 7.68 -1.42
C LEU A 317 -30.70 7.94 -0.96
N GLN A 318 -30.91 8.78 0.06
CA GLN A 318 -32.25 9.22 0.45
C GLN A 318 -32.92 10.05 -0.66
N GLN A 319 -32.17 10.93 -1.31
CA GLN A 319 -32.68 11.72 -2.45
C GLN A 319 -33.01 10.83 -3.65
N ILE A 320 -32.19 9.82 -3.94
CA ILE A 320 -32.45 8.80 -4.97
C ILE A 320 -33.74 8.05 -4.63
N ALA A 321 -33.90 7.59 -3.38
CA ALA A 321 -35.13 6.92 -2.95
C ALA A 321 -36.38 7.78 -3.18
N GLU A 322 -36.32 9.08 -2.86
CA GLU A 322 -37.42 10.00 -3.13
C GLU A 322 -37.67 10.21 -4.62
N ALA A 323 -36.62 10.35 -5.42
CA ALA A 323 -36.72 10.52 -6.86
C ALA A 323 -37.32 9.27 -7.53
N VAL A 324 -36.86 8.06 -7.16
CA VAL A 324 -37.42 6.80 -7.64
C VAL A 324 -38.89 6.67 -7.23
N GLY A 325 -39.22 6.96 -5.97
CA GLY A 325 -40.60 6.91 -5.47
C GLY A 325 -41.57 7.88 -6.15
N ARG A 326 -41.07 9.00 -6.69
CA ARG A 326 -41.84 9.97 -7.49
C ARG A 326 -41.81 9.69 -9.00
N ASN A 327 -41.16 8.61 -9.44
CA ASN A 327 -40.90 8.27 -10.84
C ASN A 327 -40.03 9.31 -11.59
N ASN A 328 -39.14 10.00 -10.88
CA ASN A 328 -38.07 10.83 -11.46
C ASN A 328 -36.82 9.99 -11.73
N ILE A 329 -36.99 8.88 -12.46
CA ILE A 329 -35.94 7.87 -12.68
C ILE A 329 -34.69 8.46 -13.35
N GLY A 330 -34.84 9.38 -14.29
CA GLY A 330 -33.69 9.96 -15.00
C GLY A 330 -32.70 10.67 -14.05
N GLN A 331 -33.23 11.42 -13.09
CA GLN A 331 -32.42 12.07 -12.05
C GLN A 331 -31.84 11.04 -11.09
N ALA A 332 -32.64 10.05 -10.66
CA ALA A 332 -32.17 8.98 -9.78
C ALA A 332 -31.00 8.20 -10.38
N MET A 333 -31.05 7.86 -11.68
CA MET A 333 -29.98 7.12 -12.37
C MET A 333 -28.69 7.92 -12.50
N GLN A 334 -28.76 9.23 -12.72
CA GLN A 334 -27.59 10.12 -12.73
C GLN A 334 -26.94 10.16 -11.34
N SER A 335 -27.74 10.43 -10.30
CA SER A 335 -27.24 10.43 -8.92
C SER A 335 -26.68 9.06 -8.49
N GLN A 336 -27.29 7.95 -8.91
CA GLN A 336 -26.74 6.60 -8.67
C GLN A 336 -25.36 6.42 -9.32
N GLN A 337 -25.17 6.87 -10.57
CA GLN A 337 -23.87 6.79 -11.25
C GLN A 337 -22.80 7.64 -10.54
N ASP A 338 -23.17 8.84 -10.09
CA ASP A 338 -22.24 9.74 -9.40
C ASP A 338 -21.78 9.16 -8.07
N ILE A 339 -22.70 8.59 -7.28
CA ILE A 339 -22.35 7.90 -6.03
C ILE A 339 -21.47 6.69 -6.32
N ILE A 340 -21.81 5.87 -7.32
CA ILE A 340 -21.02 4.67 -7.65
C ILE A 340 -19.57 5.06 -7.99
N ARG A 341 -19.35 6.13 -8.77
CA ARG A 341 -18.01 6.62 -9.09
C ARG A 341 -17.23 7.03 -7.84
N LYS A 342 -17.82 7.87 -6.99
CA LYS A 342 -17.18 8.33 -5.75
C LYS A 342 -16.83 7.16 -4.82
N LEU A 343 -17.73 6.18 -4.70
CA LEU A 343 -17.48 5.00 -3.88
C LEU A 343 -16.41 4.09 -4.51
N GLU A 344 -16.30 4.01 -5.84
CA GLU A 344 -15.27 3.24 -6.53
C GLU A 344 -13.87 3.80 -6.26
N GLU A 345 -13.71 5.12 -6.22
CA GLU A 345 -12.46 5.77 -5.79
C GLU A 345 -12.11 5.42 -4.33
N ILE A 346 -13.11 5.36 -3.45
CA ILE A 346 -12.94 4.97 -2.05
C ILE A 346 -12.57 3.48 -1.93
N VAL A 347 -13.18 2.58 -2.72
CA VAL A 347 -12.79 1.15 -2.81
C VAL A 347 -11.33 1.02 -3.23
N GLN A 348 -10.90 1.78 -4.23
CA GLN A 348 -9.51 1.73 -4.71
C GLN A 348 -8.52 2.22 -3.65
N LEU A 349 -8.89 3.25 -2.89
CA LEU A 349 -8.10 3.72 -1.76
C LEU A 349 -8.04 2.68 -0.62
N LEU A 350 -9.17 2.04 -0.32
CA LEU A 350 -9.30 0.95 0.67
C LEU A 350 -8.47 -0.28 0.31
N LYS A 351 -8.29 -0.57 -0.99
CA LYS A 351 -7.52 -1.71 -1.49
C LYS A 351 -6.02 -1.43 -1.63
N GLY A 352 -5.57 -0.20 -1.38
CA GLY A 352 -4.17 0.18 -1.55
C GLY A 352 -3.70 0.26 -3.01
N ASP A 353 -4.63 0.17 -3.97
CA ASP A 353 -4.36 0.05 -5.42
C ASP A 353 -4.12 1.40 -6.13
N ILE A 354 -3.89 2.48 -5.37
CA ILE A 354 -3.70 3.85 -5.86
C ILE A 354 -2.68 3.93 -7.03
N PRO A 355 -1.51 3.26 -7.01
CA PRO A 355 -0.57 3.36 -8.14
C PRO A 355 -1.10 2.68 -9.42
N LYS A 356 -1.73 1.50 -9.30
CA LYS A 356 -2.22 0.74 -10.47
C LYS A 356 -3.48 1.36 -11.09
N ALA A 357 -4.38 1.88 -10.26
CA ALA A 357 -5.58 2.58 -10.73
C ALA A 357 -5.22 3.92 -11.39
N SER A 358 -4.30 4.69 -10.80
CA SER A 358 -3.82 5.95 -11.37
C SER A 358 -3.06 5.71 -12.68
N GLU A 359 -2.22 4.68 -12.79
CA GLU A 359 -1.56 4.31 -14.05
C GLU A 359 -2.55 3.97 -15.18
N ASN A 360 -3.58 3.18 -14.87
CA ASN A 360 -4.59 2.81 -15.86
C ASN A 360 -5.43 4.03 -16.29
N SER A 361 -5.76 4.92 -15.35
CA SER A 361 -6.42 6.19 -15.63
C SER A 361 -5.53 7.11 -16.48
N ILE A 362 -4.24 7.28 -16.15
CA ILE A 362 -3.29 8.06 -16.94
C ILE A 362 -3.15 7.49 -18.35
N ARG A 363 -3.07 6.16 -18.52
CA ARG A 363 -3.04 5.53 -19.86
C ARG A 363 -4.33 5.80 -20.64
N GLY A 364 -5.49 5.72 -19.99
CA GLY A 364 -6.79 6.04 -20.60
C GLY A 364 -6.88 7.50 -21.04
N ILE A 365 -6.42 8.43 -20.19
CA ILE A 365 -6.38 9.87 -20.47
C ILE A 365 -5.39 10.19 -21.59
N ALA A 366 -4.19 9.60 -21.58
CA ALA A 366 -3.20 9.79 -22.64
C ALA A 366 -3.69 9.24 -24.00
N ALA A 367 -4.41 8.11 -24.00
CA ALA A 367 -5.05 7.60 -25.21
C ALA A 367 -6.15 8.55 -25.71
N ALA A 368 -7.00 9.06 -24.81
CA ALA A 368 -8.03 10.03 -25.15
C ALA A 368 -7.44 11.34 -25.68
N ARG A 369 -6.32 11.82 -25.12
CA ARG A 369 -5.58 12.99 -25.62
C ARG A 369 -5.13 12.80 -27.06
N ARG A 370 -4.50 11.66 -27.39
CA ARG A 370 -4.04 11.37 -28.76
C ARG A 370 -5.21 11.33 -29.75
N GLU A 371 -6.33 10.73 -29.36
CA GLU A 371 -7.52 10.70 -30.20
C GLU A 371 -8.16 12.10 -30.37
N LEU A 372 -8.10 12.97 -29.35
CA LEU A 372 -8.52 14.38 -29.44
C LEU A 372 -7.59 15.21 -30.33
N GLU A 373 -6.28 15.01 -30.25
CA GLU A 373 -5.29 15.66 -31.12
C GLU A 373 -5.54 15.31 -32.60
N ASP A 374 -5.83 14.04 -32.91
CA ASP A 374 -6.20 13.59 -34.26
C ASP A 374 -7.54 14.19 -34.70
N LEU A 375 -8.55 14.24 -33.83
CA LEU A 375 -9.83 14.88 -34.11
C LEU A 375 -9.66 16.38 -34.41
N PHE A 376 -8.85 17.08 -33.62
CA PHE A 376 -8.54 18.50 -33.81
C PHE A 376 -7.86 18.75 -35.15
N PHE A 377 -6.87 17.92 -35.52
CA PHE A 377 -6.19 18.03 -36.79
C PHE A 377 -7.11 17.78 -37.99
N LYS A 378 -7.98 16.75 -37.91
CA LYS A 378 -9.01 16.47 -38.92
C LYS A 378 -9.99 17.64 -39.07
N GLN A 379 -10.43 18.23 -37.97
CA GLN A 379 -11.32 19.39 -37.96
C GLN A 379 -10.66 20.60 -38.63
N LYS A 380 -9.39 20.88 -38.32
CA LYS A 380 -8.63 21.97 -38.95
C LYS A 380 -8.48 21.78 -40.47
N GLN A 381 -8.12 20.57 -40.92
CA GLN A 381 -8.05 20.26 -42.35
C GLN A 381 -9.39 20.45 -43.05
N LEU A 382 -10.49 20.09 -42.39
CA LEU A 382 -11.83 20.23 -42.93
C LEU A 382 -12.18 21.72 -43.10
N LEU A 383 -11.86 22.56 -42.11
CA LEU A 383 -12.09 24.00 -42.15
C LEU A 383 -11.27 24.66 -43.28
N GLU A 384 -10.00 24.28 -43.44
CA GLU A 384 -9.15 24.73 -44.56
C GLU A 384 -9.78 24.35 -45.91
N ARG A 385 -10.16 23.08 -46.12
CA ARG A 385 -10.80 22.62 -47.36
C ARG A 385 -12.12 23.32 -47.64
N MET A 386 -12.91 23.61 -46.61
CA MET A 386 -14.15 24.35 -46.76
C MET A 386 -13.91 25.81 -47.17
N SER A 387 -12.84 26.43 -46.67
CA SER A 387 -12.43 27.78 -47.10
C SER A 387 -12.00 27.84 -48.57
N PHE A 388 -11.35 26.78 -49.08
CA PHE A 388 -11.07 26.65 -50.52
C PHE A 388 -12.34 26.44 -51.34
N ALA A 389 -13.29 25.65 -50.83
CA ALA A 389 -14.58 25.41 -51.48
C ALA A 389 -15.43 26.69 -51.66
N THR A 390 -15.32 27.64 -50.72
CA THR A 390 -16.03 28.93 -50.76
C THR A 390 -15.49 29.92 -51.80
N LEU A 391 -14.27 29.70 -52.32
CA LEU A 391 -13.59 30.62 -53.23
C LEU A 391 -13.78 30.27 -54.72
N SER A 392 -14.45 29.15 -55.05
CA SER A 392 -14.58 28.66 -56.43
C SER A 392 -16.03 28.24 -56.74
N GLU A 393 -16.64 28.76 -57.81
CA GLU A 393 -18.03 28.46 -58.22
C GLU A 393 -18.18 27.28 -59.20
N ASP A 394 -17.12 26.48 -59.39
CA ASP A 394 -17.05 25.43 -60.42
C ASP A 394 -17.76 24.11 -60.04
N ALA A 395 -17.99 23.26 -61.05
CA ALA A 395 -18.53 21.90 -60.87
C ALA A 395 -17.67 21.03 -59.93
N GLU A 396 -16.36 21.31 -59.85
CA GLU A 396 -15.43 20.67 -58.92
C GLU A 396 -15.73 21.01 -57.46
N SER A 397 -16.20 22.23 -57.16
CA SER A 397 -16.62 22.63 -55.82
C SER A 397 -17.82 21.83 -55.31
N ARG A 398 -18.75 21.45 -56.20
CA ARG A 398 -19.89 20.59 -55.81
C ARG A 398 -19.46 19.18 -55.43
N ALA A 399 -18.53 18.59 -56.16
CA ALA A 399 -17.96 17.28 -55.83
C ALA A 399 -17.13 17.33 -54.53
N LEU A 400 -16.45 18.46 -54.28
CA LEU A 400 -15.71 18.71 -53.04
C LEU A 400 -16.67 18.83 -51.83
N LEU A 401 -17.79 19.54 -51.97
CA LEU A 401 -18.81 19.67 -50.92
C LEU A 401 -19.43 18.32 -50.54
N GLU A 402 -19.67 17.44 -51.52
CA GLU A 402 -20.18 16.08 -51.25
C GLU A 402 -19.16 15.23 -50.47
N ARG A 403 -17.86 15.34 -50.80
CA ARG A 403 -16.78 14.70 -50.02
C ARG A 403 -16.66 15.29 -48.61
N LEU A 404 -16.78 16.60 -48.47
CA LEU A 404 -16.78 17.26 -47.16
C LEU A 404 -17.94 16.73 -46.29
N THR A 405 -19.12 16.50 -46.86
CA THR A 405 -20.28 16.01 -46.12
C THR A 405 -20.01 14.63 -45.48
N LYS A 406 -19.30 13.74 -46.19
CA LYS A 406 -18.86 12.44 -45.64
C LYS A 406 -17.82 12.61 -44.53
N GLN A 407 -16.87 13.53 -44.70
CA GLN A 407 -15.86 13.83 -43.68
C GLN A 407 -16.48 14.42 -42.41
N HIS A 408 -17.56 15.21 -42.50
CA HIS A 408 -18.30 15.68 -41.33
C HIS A 408 -18.98 14.54 -40.58
N GLU A 409 -19.50 13.53 -41.29
CA GLU A 409 -20.16 12.38 -40.68
C GLU A 409 -19.17 11.49 -39.93
N GLU A 410 -17.99 11.26 -40.51
CA GLU A 410 -16.89 10.58 -39.82
C GLU A 410 -16.47 11.33 -38.56
N LEU A 411 -16.28 12.66 -38.65
CA LEU A 411 -15.86 13.50 -37.53
C LEU A 411 -16.89 13.51 -36.39
N LEU A 412 -18.17 13.61 -36.74
CA LEU A 412 -19.28 13.54 -35.78
C LEU A 412 -19.32 12.19 -35.06
N ASN A 413 -19.20 11.07 -35.78
CA ASN A 413 -19.17 9.75 -35.17
C ASN A 413 -17.96 9.57 -34.24
N THR A 414 -16.79 10.09 -34.63
CA THR A 414 -15.60 10.06 -33.75
C THR A 414 -15.76 10.93 -32.52
N ALA A 415 -16.34 12.14 -32.64
CA ALA A 415 -16.57 13.03 -31.51
C ALA A 415 -17.61 12.45 -30.54
N GLU A 416 -18.71 11.87 -31.02
CA GLU A 416 -19.71 11.23 -30.16
C GLU A 416 -19.17 9.98 -29.44
N ARG A 417 -18.40 9.13 -30.15
CA ARG A 417 -17.76 7.96 -29.55
C ARG A 417 -16.77 8.38 -28.46
N LEU A 418 -15.92 9.36 -28.76
CA LEU A 418 -14.89 9.81 -27.84
C LEU A 418 -15.49 10.56 -26.64
N SER A 419 -16.61 11.27 -26.83
CA SER A 419 -17.36 11.91 -25.74
C SER A 419 -17.88 10.88 -24.75
N ARG A 420 -18.43 9.76 -25.24
CA ARG A 420 -18.85 8.63 -24.37
C ARG A 420 -17.66 7.98 -23.68
N ASN A 421 -16.57 7.72 -24.40
CA ASN A 421 -15.36 7.16 -23.80
C ASN A 421 -14.80 8.08 -22.70
N LEU A 422 -14.81 9.41 -22.90
CA LEU A 422 -14.41 10.37 -21.88
C LEU A 422 -15.33 10.31 -20.65
N GLN A 423 -16.65 10.18 -20.84
CA GLN A 423 -17.61 9.97 -19.72
C GLN A 423 -17.35 8.64 -18.98
N ASP A 424 -17.04 7.58 -19.72
CA ASP A 424 -16.74 6.26 -19.16
C ASP A 424 -15.45 6.30 -18.32
N ILE A 425 -14.47 7.12 -18.71
CA ILE A 425 -13.23 7.37 -17.96
C ILE A 425 -13.43 8.43 -16.85
N GLY A 426 -14.63 9.01 -16.73
CA GLY A 426 -15.00 9.97 -15.68
C GLY A 426 -14.63 11.44 -15.97
N LEU A 427 -14.26 11.76 -17.22
CA LEU A 427 -13.91 13.10 -17.68
C LEU A 427 -15.14 13.87 -18.20
N ASP A 428 -16.02 14.25 -17.28
CA ASP A 428 -17.30 14.89 -17.62
C ASP A 428 -17.15 16.24 -18.34
N ILE A 429 -16.23 17.09 -17.88
CA ILE A 429 -16.01 18.42 -18.49
C ILE A 429 -15.49 18.29 -19.93
N PRO A 430 -14.37 17.58 -20.22
CA PRO A 430 -13.94 17.32 -21.59
C PRO A 430 -15.01 16.67 -22.46
N ALA A 431 -15.80 15.74 -21.90
CA ALA A 431 -16.88 15.11 -22.63
C ALA A 431 -18.00 16.08 -23.04
N THR A 432 -18.32 17.06 -22.19
CA THR A 432 -19.31 18.11 -22.52
C THR A 432 -18.84 19.01 -23.65
N HIS A 433 -17.60 19.50 -23.61
CA HIS A 433 -17.01 20.27 -24.70
C HIS A 433 -17.02 19.49 -26.02
N LEU A 434 -16.76 18.18 -25.98
CA LEU A 434 -16.80 17.34 -27.16
C LEU A 434 -18.23 17.08 -27.68
N ALA A 435 -19.22 16.98 -26.78
CA ALA A 435 -20.62 16.88 -27.15
C ALA A 435 -21.13 18.18 -27.82
N ASP A 436 -20.66 19.34 -27.36
CA ASP A 436 -20.93 20.63 -27.98
C ASP A 436 -20.23 20.76 -29.35
N ALA A 437 -18.99 20.28 -29.49
CA ALA A 437 -18.31 20.18 -30.78
C ALA A 437 -19.11 19.32 -31.77
N ALA A 438 -19.60 18.15 -31.35
CA ALA A 438 -20.43 17.28 -32.17
C ALA A 438 -21.74 17.96 -32.59
N ARG A 439 -22.36 18.78 -31.72
CA ARG A 439 -23.55 19.57 -32.04
C ARG A 439 -23.25 20.58 -33.15
N HIS A 440 -22.15 21.32 -33.05
CA HIS A 440 -21.75 22.31 -34.05
C HIS A 440 -21.39 21.67 -35.40
N VAL A 441 -20.71 20.52 -35.42
CA VAL A 441 -20.45 19.76 -36.66
C VAL A 441 -21.75 19.32 -37.32
N ARG A 442 -22.75 18.88 -36.52
CA ARG A 442 -24.08 18.50 -37.01
C ARG A 442 -24.82 19.68 -37.64
N GLU A 443 -24.77 20.85 -37.00
CA GLU A 443 -25.38 22.09 -37.50
C GLU A 443 -24.74 22.53 -38.82
N SER A 444 -23.41 22.52 -38.90
CA SER A 444 -22.66 22.78 -40.15
C SER A 444 -23.08 21.85 -41.29
N ARG A 445 -23.23 20.54 -41.02
CA ARG A 445 -23.69 19.56 -42.02
C ARG A 445 -25.07 19.88 -42.59
N LEU A 446 -25.99 20.42 -41.78
CA LEU A 446 -27.34 20.80 -42.21
C LEU A 446 -27.36 22.07 -43.07
N LEU A 447 -26.33 22.92 -42.96
CA LEU A 447 -26.21 24.18 -43.68
C LEU A 447 -25.56 24.03 -45.06
N LEU A 448 -24.71 23.02 -45.24
CA LEU A 448 -24.03 22.70 -46.52
C LEU A 448 -24.99 22.51 -47.71
N PRO A 449 -26.07 21.68 -47.63
CA PRO A 449 -27.04 21.52 -48.73
C PRO A 449 -27.83 22.79 -49.05
N ARG A 450 -27.92 23.73 -48.10
CA ARG A 450 -28.64 25.01 -48.24
C ARG A 450 -27.76 26.13 -48.82
N GLN A 451 -26.54 25.80 -49.24
CA GLN A 451 -25.54 26.73 -49.78
C GLN A 451 -25.17 27.87 -48.82
N ARG A 452 -25.35 27.66 -47.50
CA ARG A 452 -24.98 28.63 -46.46
C ARG A 452 -23.58 28.34 -45.93
N THR A 453 -22.59 28.50 -46.79
CA THR A 453 -21.20 28.08 -46.53
C THR A 453 -20.51 28.90 -45.44
N GLU A 454 -20.79 30.20 -45.33
CA GLU A 454 -20.25 31.06 -44.26
C GLU A 454 -20.82 30.72 -42.88
N GLU A 455 -22.14 30.46 -42.78
CA GLU A 455 -22.74 30.00 -41.52
C GLU A 455 -22.16 28.63 -41.11
N SER A 456 -22.02 27.71 -42.07
CA SER A 456 -21.37 26.41 -41.86
C SER A 456 -19.94 26.57 -41.32
N LYS A 457 -19.16 27.53 -41.86
CA LYS A 457 -17.80 27.83 -41.42
C LYS A 457 -17.73 28.28 -39.98
N ASN A 458 -18.65 29.15 -39.56
CA ASN A 458 -18.73 29.60 -38.17
C ASN A 458 -19.02 28.43 -37.21
N HIS A 459 -19.94 27.53 -37.56
CA HIS A 459 -20.19 26.34 -36.75
C HIS A 459 -18.96 25.42 -36.67
N LEU A 460 -18.22 25.20 -37.76
CA LEU A 460 -16.99 24.42 -37.71
C LEU A 460 -15.89 25.08 -36.87
N GLN A 461 -15.81 26.40 -36.85
CA GLN A 461 -14.85 27.12 -36.03
C GLN A 461 -15.21 27.01 -34.55
N ASN A 462 -16.50 27.09 -34.20
CA ASN A 462 -16.96 26.84 -32.83
C ASN A 462 -16.69 25.38 -32.41
N ALA A 463 -16.91 24.41 -33.29
CA ALA A 463 -16.56 23.02 -33.02
C ALA A 463 -15.05 22.84 -32.77
N GLN A 464 -14.21 23.54 -33.53
CA GLN A 464 -12.76 23.52 -33.31
C GLN A 464 -12.37 24.09 -31.95
N ASN A 465 -12.98 25.20 -31.54
CA ASN A 465 -12.74 25.81 -30.23
C ASN A 465 -13.14 24.84 -29.09
N SER A 466 -14.30 24.20 -29.19
CA SER A 466 -14.74 23.24 -28.16
C SER A 466 -13.85 21.98 -28.10
N ILE A 467 -13.32 21.50 -29.25
CA ILE A 467 -12.32 20.41 -29.24
C ILE A 467 -11.03 20.88 -28.57
N GLN A 468 -10.61 22.12 -28.80
CA GLN A 468 -9.42 22.69 -28.17
C GLN A 468 -9.59 22.81 -26.65
N GLU A 469 -10.74 23.32 -26.17
CA GLU A 469 -11.05 23.39 -24.74
C GLU A 469 -11.03 22.00 -24.08
N ALA A 470 -11.60 20.99 -24.75
CA ALA A 470 -11.54 19.60 -24.27
C ALA A 470 -10.10 19.09 -24.17
N LEU A 471 -9.24 19.44 -25.13
CA LEU A 471 -7.84 19.03 -25.18
C LEU A 471 -6.99 19.71 -24.11
N GLU A 472 -7.17 21.01 -23.89
CA GLU A 472 -6.51 21.77 -22.82
C GLU A 472 -6.88 21.21 -21.44
N GLU A 473 -8.15 20.89 -21.23
CA GLU A 473 -8.61 20.34 -19.95
C GLU A 473 -8.10 18.90 -19.72
N VAL A 474 -8.07 18.07 -20.76
CA VAL A 474 -7.47 16.72 -20.68
C VAL A 474 -5.98 16.79 -20.37
N GLN A 475 -5.25 17.73 -20.97
CA GLN A 475 -3.83 17.94 -20.68
C GLN A 475 -3.60 18.40 -19.24
N ARG A 476 -4.45 19.31 -18.74
CA ARG A 476 -4.41 19.78 -17.35
C ARG A 476 -4.66 18.65 -16.34
N LEU A 477 -5.60 17.76 -16.65
CA LEU A 477 -5.90 16.60 -15.80
C LEU A 477 -4.81 15.54 -15.88
N GLU A 478 -4.25 15.28 -17.06
CA GLU A 478 -3.11 14.37 -17.24
C GLU A 478 -1.92 14.84 -16.40
N SER A 479 -1.57 16.13 -16.47
CA SER A 479 -0.44 16.67 -15.71
C SER A 479 -0.71 16.63 -14.20
N MET A 480 -1.92 16.98 -13.75
CA MET A 480 -2.30 16.92 -12.34
C MET A 480 -2.22 15.48 -11.79
N LEU A 481 -2.72 14.49 -12.53
CA LEU A 481 -2.69 13.08 -12.12
C LEU A 481 -1.27 12.51 -12.15
N GLN A 482 -0.46 12.87 -13.15
CA GLN A 482 0.96 12.52 -13.17
C GLN A 482 1.69 13.10 -11.96
N GLN A 483 1.43 14.36 -11.60
CA GLN A 483 1.99 14.98 -10.40
C GLN A 483 1.58 14.23 -9.13
N GLN A 484 0.29 13.90 -8.99
CA GLN A 484 -0.21 13.13 -7.84
C GLN A 484 0.42 11.74 -7.75
N LEU A 485 0.57 11.04 -8.89
CA LEU A 485 1.21 9.73 -8.94
C LEU A 485 2.68 9.83 -8.48
N VAL A 486 3.41 10.82 -8.96
CA VAL A 486 4.79 11.06 -8.57
C VAL A 486 4.91 11.40 -7.09
N THR A 487 4.03 12.25 -6.55
CA THR A 487 4.01 12.55 -5.10
C THR A 487 3.70 11.31 -4.28
N ALA A 488 2.74 10.48 -4.71
CA ALA A 488 2.39 9.24 -4.03
C ALA A 488 3.53 8.21 -4.08
N SER A 489 4.20 8.04 -5.23
CA SER A 489 5.34 7.14 -5.36
C SER A 489 6.52 7.61 -4.49
N MET A 490 6.78 8.92 -4.41
CA MET A 490 7.76 9.49 -3.50
C MET A 490 7.43 9.24 -2.03
N GLN A 491 6.17 9.41 -1.61
CA GLN A 491 5.77 9.14 -0.23
C GLN A 491 5.94 7.66 0.13
N ASN A 492 5.54 6.76 -0.76
CA ASN A 492 5.74 5.32 -0.57
C ASN A 492 7.23 4.95 -0.51
N ALA A 493 8.03 5.54 -1.40
CA ALA A 493 9.48 5.37 -1.37
C ALA A 493 10.10 5.92 -0.09
N GLY A 494 9.63 7.06 0.40
CA GLY A 494 10.07 7.64 1.68
C GLY A 494 9.80 6.72 2.86
N GLU A 495 8.63 6.10 2.93
CA GLU A 495 8.31 5.13 3.99
C GLU A 495 9.16 3.86 3.88
N THR A 496 9.34 3.35 2.66
CA THR A 496 10.22 2.19 2.41
C THR A 496 11.65 2.48 2.82
N LEU A 497 12.19 3.66 2.47
CA LEU A 497 13.53 4.11 2.87
C LEU A 497 13.65 4.26 4.39
N ARG A 498 12.59 4.70 5.09
CA ARG A 498 12.57 4.80 6.55
C ARG A 498 12.69 3.41 7.19
N VAL A 499 11.99 2.41 6.64
CA VAL A 499 12.10 1.02 7.09
C VAL A 499 13.50 0.45 6.79
N LEU A 500 14.05 0.71 5.60
CA LEU A 500 15.41 0.29 5.23
C LEU A 500 16.47 0.92 6.14
N SER A 501 16.35 2.22 6.44
CA SER A 501 17.22 2.95 7.36
C SER A 501 17.23 2.31 8.75
N LEU A 502 16.05 2.02 9.32
CA LEU A 502 15.94 1.35 10.63
C LEU A 502 16.56 -0.06 10.63
N ARG A 503 16.46 -0.80 9.53
CA ARG A 503 17.11 -2.11 9.39
C ARG A 503 18.63 -1.96 9.28
N GLN A 504 19.11 -0.98 8.51
CA GLN A 504 20.53 -0.68 8.36
C GLN A 504 21.17 -0.26 9.70
N ASP A 505 20.49 0.56 10.50
CA ASP A 505 20.92 0.92 11.85
C ASP A 505 21.08 -0.32 12.74
N ARG A 506 20.12 -1.26 12.70
CA ARG A 506 20.22 -2.52 13.45
C ARG A 506 21.39 -3.39 13.00
N LEU A 507 21.70 -3.43 11.70
CA LEU A 507 22.88 -4.15 11.22
C LEU A 507 24.16 -3.49 11.72
N ALA A 508 24.24 -2.15 11.73
CA ALA A 508 25.37 -1.42 12.27
C ALA A 508 25.56 -1.71 13.78
N ASP A 509 24.49 -1.71 14.56
CA ASP A 509 24.53 -2.04 15.99
C ASP A 509 25.01 -3.46 16.26
N GLU A 510 24.58 -4.43 15.45
CA GLU A 510 25.03 -5.82 15.55
C GLU A 510 26.52 -5.96 15.15
N THR A 511 26.99 -5.23 14.14
CA THR A 511 28.43 -5.13 13.81
C THR A 511 29.22 -4.61 15.01
N THR A 512 28.75 -3.54 15.67
CA THR A 512 29.40 -2.99 16.87
C THR A 512 29.42 -4.01 18.01
N ARG A 513 28.31 -4.74 18.23
CA ARG A 513 28.24 -5.81 19.22
C ARG A 513 29.27 -6.90 18.95
N LEU A 514 29.35 -7.38 17.71
CA LEU A 514 30.30 -8.42 17.30
C LEU A 514 31.75 -7.94 17.41
N ARG A 515 32.05 -6.68 17.05
CA ARG A 515 33.36 -6.06 17.29
C ARG A 515 33.72 -6.10 18.77
N ASN A 516 32.83 -5.66 19.65
CA ASN A 516 33.09 -5.63 21.09
C ASN A 516 33.36 -7.04 21.65
N VAL A 517 32.63 -8.05 21.18
CA VAL A 517 32.87 -9.45 21.55
C VAL A 517 34.25 -9.91 21.07
N PHE A 518 34.62 -9.60 19.83
CA PHE A 518 35.93 -9.94 19.29
C PHE A 518 37.09 -9.25 20.02
N THR A 519 36.97 -7.95 20.31
CA THR A 519 37.97 -7.19 21.07
C THR A 519 38.18 -7.77 22.48
N ASN A 520 37.10 -8.23 23.12
CA ASN A 520 37.18 -8.79 24.47
C ASN A 520 37.73 -10.23 24.51
N THR A 521 37.47 -11.04 23.48
CA THR A 521 37.80 -12.48 23.48
C THR A 521 39.01 -12.82 22.62
N GLY A 522 39.38 -11.97 21.67
CA GLY A 522 40.47 -12.14 20.70
C GLY A 522 40.26 -13.26 19.68
N ARG A 523 39.09 -13.92 19.68
CA ARG A 523 38.78 -15.04 18.79
C ARG A 523 37.29 -15.14 18.49
N TRP A 524 36.96 -15.54 17.27
CA TRP A 524 35.58 -15.81 16.89
C TRP A 524 35.10 -17.15 17.40
N THR A 525 33.94 -17.19 18.05
CA THR A 525 33.21 -18.43 18.33
C THR A 525 32.44 -18.90 17.09
N ARG A 526 32.06 -20.18 17.07
CA ARG A 526 31.24 -20.74 15.97
C ARG A 526 29.89 -20.04 15.85
N GLY A 527 29.33 -19.55 16.96
CA GLY A 527 28.10 -18.76 16.97
C GLY A 527 28.31 -17.39 16.32
N GLU A 528 29.36 -16.68 16.68
CA GLU A 528 29.68 -15.37 16.10
C GLU A 528 30.02 -15.45 14.60
N LEU A 529 30.72 -16.50 14.16
CA LEU A 529 30.97 -16.73 12.73
C LEU A 529 29.67 -16.93 11.95
N LYS A 530 28.67 -17.57 12.56
CA LYS A 530 27.35 -17.71 11.97
C LYS A 530 26.64 -16.37 11.92
N SER A 531 26.64 -15.62 13.03
CA SER A 531 26.07 -14.26 13.09
C SER A 531 26.68 -13.32 12.05
N LEU A 532 27.99 -13.36 11.82
CA LEU A 532 28.65 -12.58 10.77
C LEU A 532 28.18 -12.94 9.36
N LEU A 533 28.01 -14.22 9.08
CA LEU A 533 27.52 -14.70 7.79
C LEU A 533 26.06 -14.27 7.57
N ASP A 534 25.23 -14.38 8.61
CA ASP A 534 23.83 -13.96 8.57
C ASP A 534 23.72 -12.43 8.41
N LEU A 535 24.59 -11.66 9.08
CA LEU A 535 24.70 -10.21 8.94
C LEU A 535 25.12 -9.79 7.52
N SER A 536 26.14 -10.44 6.95
CA SER A 536 26.58 -10.21 5.56
C SER A 536 25.43 -10.46 4.57
N ARG A 537 24.67 -11.55 4.75
CA ARG A 537 23.49 -11.84 3.92
C ARG A 537 22.39 -10.80 4.07
N ALA A 538 22.10 -10.37 5.31
CA ALA A 538 21.11 -9.33 5.57
C ALA A 538 21.52 -7.98 4.93
N GLN A 539 22.81 -7.64 4.96
CA GLN A 539 23.34 -6.45 4.31
C GLN A 539 23.20 -6.52 2.78
N SER A 540 23.49 -7.67 2.15
CA SER A 540 23.24 -7.86 0.71
C SER A 540 21.75 -7.82 0.36
N GLN A 541 20.89 -8.34 1.23
CA GLN A 541 19.45 -8.30 1.02
C GLN A 541 18.93 -6.85 1.05
N LEU A 542 19.37 -6.02 2.00
CA LEU A 542 19.02 -4.60 2.02
C LEU A 542 19.48 -3.87 0.76
N ALA A 543 20.67 -4.19 0.23
CA ALA A 543 21.14 -3.63 -1.03
C ALA A 543 20.18 -3.96 -2.19
N ASN A 544 19.72 -5.22 -2.28
CA ASN A 544 18.78 -5.64 -3.33
C ASN A 544 17.39 -5.00 -3.17
N GLU A 545 16.92 -4.83 -1.93
CA GLU A 545 15.66 -4.12 -1.65
C GLU A 545 15.76 -2.64 -2.08
N LEU A 546 16.91 -2.00 -1.85
CA LEU A 546 17.18 -0.64 -2.35
C LEU A 546 17.23 -0.59 -3.89
N THR A 547 17.78 -1.62 -4.55
CA THR A 547 17.76 -1.74 -6.01
C THR A 547 16.33 -1.81 -6.55
N GLN A 548 15.45 -2.58 -5.91
CA GLN A 548 14.04 -2.68 -6.32
C GLN A 548 13.36 -1.33 -6.19
N LEU A 549 13.53 -0.65 -5.05
CA LEU A 549 12.96 0.67 -4.83
C LEU A 549 13.49 1.70 -5.84
N ARG A 550 14.77 1.61 -6.19
CA ARG A 550 15.39 2.42 -7.23
C ARG A 550 14.69 2.22 -8.58
N LEU A 551 14.31 1.00 -8.96
CA LEU A 551 13.58 0.75 -10.22
C LEU A 551 12.15 1.30 -10.20
N GLU A 552 11.51 1.35 -9.03
CA GLU A 552 10.15 1.89 -8.88
C GLU A 552 10.11 3.42 -9.01
N VAL A 553 11.17 4.12 -8.59
CA VAL A 553 11.29 5.58 -8.67
C VAL A 553 12.28 5.98 -9.77
N ALA A 554 12.03 5.50 -10.99
CA ALA A 554 12.91 5.69 -12.15
C ALA A 554 13.08 7.17 -12.56
N ASP A 555 12.07 8.00 -12.33
CA ASP A 555 12.01 9.38 -12.85
C ASP A 555 12.87 10.40 -12.07
N LEU A 556 13.43 10.02 -10.91
CA LEU A 556 14.28 10.89 -10.08
C LEU A 556 15.76 10.62 -10.32
N SER A 557 16.36 11.35 -11.26
CA SER A 557 17.76 11.19 -11.67
C SER A 557 18.76 11.30 -10.52
N LEU A 558 18.55 12.25 -9.60
CA LEU A 558 19.42 12.42 -8.44
C LEU A 558 19.27 11.25 -7.46
N PHE A 559 18.04 10.80 -7.22
CA PHE A 559 17.79 9.65 -6.35
C PHE A 559 18.45 8.39 -6.92
N GLN A 560 18.39 8.18 -8.24
CA GLN A 560 19.09 7.07 -8.90
C GLN A 560 20.58 7.05 -8.58
N ALA A 561 21.24 8.21 -8.72
CA ALA A 561 22.68 8.33 -8.47
C ALA A 561 23.01 8.06 -6.99
N VAL A 562 22.29 8.71 -6.07
CA VAL A 562 22.53 8.55 -4.63
C VAL A 562 22.21 7.11 -4.17
N ALA A 563 21.12 6.51 -4.65
CA ALA A 563 20.74 5.14 -4.30
C ALA A 563 21.73 4.11 -4.86
N ALA A 564 22.30 4.34 -6.05
CA ALA A 564 23.36 3.49 -6.59
C ALA A 564 24.63 3.53 -5.74
N ASP A 565 25.07 4.72 -5.32
CA ASP A 565 26.22 4.87 -4.41
C ASP A 565 25.98 4.14 -3.08
N LEU A 566 24.77 4.25 -2.52
CA LEU A 566 24.39 3.55 -1.29
C LEU A 566 24.34 2.02 -1.49
N GLU A 567 23.81 1.55 -2.62
CA GLU A 567 23.76 0.14 -2.99
C GLU A 567 25.17 -0.46 -3.04
N ASP A 568 26.11 0.21 -3.70
CA ASP A 568 27.50 -0.25 -3.81
C ASP A 568 28.21 -0.22 -2.45
N GLY A 569 27.97 0.81 -1.63
CA GLY A 569 28.44 0.86 -0.25
C GLY A 569 27.92 -0.31 0.61
N MET A 570 26.63 -0.64 0.48
CA MET A 570 26.04 -1.79 1.18
C MET A 570 26.65 -3.12 0.72
N LYS A 571 26.88 -3.31 -0.59
CA LYS A 571 27.53 -4.52 -1.12
C LYS A 571 28.96 -4.65 -0.62
N GLN A 572 29.72 -3.55 -0.60
CA GLN A 572 31.07 -3.55 -0.05
C GLN A 572 31.08 -3.92 1.44
N CYS A 573 30.15 -3.37 2.23
CA CYS A 573 29.99 -3.75 3.64
C CYS A 573 29.66 -5.24 3.77
N ALA A 574 28.75 -5.77 2.94
CA ALA A 574 28.40 -7.18 2.97
C ALA A 574 29.61 -8.09 2.66
N GLU A 575 30.46 -7.69 1.72
CA GLU A 575 31.69 -8.42 1.38
C GLU A 575 32.70 -8.38 2.53
N GLN A 576 32.95 -7.21 3.13
CA GLN A 576 33.84 -7.03 4.29
C GLN A 576 33.37 -7.89 5.49
N LEU A 577 32.08 -7.87 5.80
CA LEU A 577 31.50 -8.73 6.84
C LEU A 577 31.69 -10.22 6.52
N GLY A 578 31.56 -10.61 5.25
CA GLY A 578 31.83 -11.97 4.78
C GLY A 578 33.31 -12.38 4.93
N GLN A 579 34.22 -11.42 4.79
CA GLN A 579 35.66 -11.57 5.06
C GLN A 579 36.01 -11.50 6.56
N ARG A 580 35.00 -11.36 7.43
CA ARG A 580 35.12 -11.23 8.90
C ARG A 580 35.77 -9.92 9.35
N ASP A 581 35.76 -8.91 8.50
CA ASP A 581 36.13 -7.56 8.88
C ASP A 581 34.92 -6.91 9.56
N VAL A 582 35.09 -6.57 10.83
CA VAL A 582 34.12 -5.80 11.61
C VAL A 582 34.75 -4.49 12.09
N SER A 583 35.85 -4.05 11.48
CA SER A 583 36.58 -2.85 11.90
C SER A 583 35.76 -1.57 11.68
N ASP A 584 36.34 -0.44 12.09
CA ASP A 584 35.74 0.87 11.84
C ASP A 584 35.53 1.14 10.34
N GLN A 585 36.29 0.45 9.46
CA GLN A 585 36.13 0.54 8.01
C GLN A 585 34.81 -0.05 7.49
N THR A 586 34.14 -0.90 8.28
CA THR A 586 32.85 -1.50 7.92
C THR A 586 31.69 -0.85 8.68
N GLU A 587 31.86 -0.50 9.96
CA GLU A 587 30.78 0.15 10.73
C GLU A 587 30.49 1.58 10.30
N GLN A 588 31.53 2.39 10.02
CA GLN A 588 31.31 3.79 9.66
C GLN A 588 30.49 3.91 8.37
N PRO A 589 30.80 3.18 7.28
CA PRO A 589 29.94 3.16 6.10
C PRO A 589 28.52 2.67 6.40
N GLN A 590 28.33 1.64 7.23
CA GLN A 590 26.98 1.17 7.58
C GLN A 590 26.12 2.25 8.25
N ARG A 591 26.71 3.03 9.16
CA ARG A 591 26.02 4.15 9.84
C ARG A 591 25.81 5.35 8.91
N ASP A 592 26.79 5.66 8.07
CA ASP A 592 26.67 6.72 7.07
C ASP A 592 25.53 6.39 6.08
N ILE A 593 25.43 5.13 5.63
CA ILE A 593 24.32 4.65 4.78
C ILE A 593 22.97 4.77 5.49
N ALA A 594 22.85 4.33 6.76
CA ALA A 594 21.59 4.40 7.49
C ALA A 594 21.08 5.85 7.63
N ARG A 595 22.01 6.77 7.90
CA ARG A 595 21.74 8.21 7.99
C ARG A 595 21.30 8.79 6.66
N LEU A 596 22.02 8.48 5.57
CA LEU A 596 21.69 8.96 4.23
C LEU A 596 20.31 8.45 3.78
N LEU A 597 19.98 7.18 4.02
CA LEU A 597 18.63 6.65 3.77
C LEU A 597 17.54 7.44 4.52
N LYS A 598 17.81 7.82 5.77
CA LYS A 598 16.89 8.63 6.56
C LYS A 598 16.73 10.04 6.01
N ILE A 599 17.83 10.67 5.60
CA ILE A 599 17.83 12.01 4.98
C ILE A 599 16.99 11.99 3.69
N ILE A 600 17.17 10.97 2.85
CA ILE A 600 16.38 10.81 1.62
C ILE A 600 14.91 10.59 1.98
N ALA A 601 14.61 9.71 2.93
CA ALA A 601 13.24 9.46 3.38
C ALA A 601 12.53 10.72 3.86
N ASP A 602 13.19 11.52 4.70
CA ASP A 602 12.63 12.76 5.24
C ASP A 602 12.47 13.83 4.14
N SER A 603 13.34 13.84 3.11
CA SER A 603 13.20 14.73 1.96
C SER A 603 11.96 14.42 1.11
N PHE A 604 11.55 13.15 1.02
CA PHE A 604 10.36 12.72 0.29
C PHE A 604 9.05 12.89 1.09
N ALA A 605 9.12 12.86 2.42
CA ALA A 605 7.96 13.08 3.28
C ALA A 605 7.47 14.54 3.30
N ALA A 606 8.37 15.51 3.08
CA ALA A 606 8.05 16.94 3.11
C ALA A 606 7.29 17.45 1.87
N THR A 607 7.05 16.62 0.86
CA THR A 607 6.41 16.99 -0.43
C THR A 607 4.88 16.98 -0.36
N GLY A 608 4.29 16.81 0.83
CA GLY A 608 2.84 16.93 1.02
C GLY A 608 2.34 18.38 0.86
N PRO A 609 1.02 18.58 0.62
CA PRO A 609 0.42 19.90 0.46
C PRO A 609 0.34 20.64 1.81
N GLN A 610 1.47 21.18 2.26
CA GLN A 610 1.53 22.18 3.32
C GLN A 610 2.57 23.22 2.94
N SER A 611 2.15 24.28 2.23
CA SER A 611 2.43 25.68 2.61
C SER A 611 1.89 26.65 1.55
N THR A 612 0.60 26.94 1.58
CA THR A 612 0.03 28.22 1.11
C THR A 612 -0.87 28.80 2.21
N ALA A 613 -0.35 28.79 3.44
CA ALA A 613 -0.93 29.52 4.56
C ALA A 613 0.09 30.55 5.08
N SER A 614 0.49 31.46 4.20
CA SER A 614 1.14 32.71 4.59
C SER A 614 0.08 33.82 4.57
N THR A 615 -0.55 33.99 5.73
CA THR A 615 -1.01 35.24 6.34
C THR A 615 -1.10 36.47 5.41
N SER A 616 -2.27 36.70 4.83
CA SER A 616 -2.61 38.00 4.24
C SER A 616 -3.05 38.96 5.35
N ASN A 617 -2.18 39.90 5.73
CA ASN A 617 -2.59 41.15 6.35
C ASN A 617 -1.60 42.27 5.97
N GLY A 618 -2.09 43.24 5.18
CA GLY A 618 -1.59 44.62 5.21
C GLY A 618 -0.44 45.02 4.27
N GLU A 619 -0.81 45.74 3.21
CA GLU A 619 -0.13 46.94 2.66
C GLU A 619 1.01 46.84 1.61
N GLN A 620 0.61 47.29 0.42
CA GLN A 620 1.30 48.01 -0.67
C GLN A 620 2.18 47.28 -1.71
N PRO A 621 2.03 47.66 -3.00
CA PRO A 621 2.60 46.96 -4.14
C PRO A 621 4.00 47.49 -4.47
N SER A 622 5.01 46.63 -4.36
CA SER A 622 6.28 46.83 -5.07
C SER A 622 6.27 45.98 -6.33
N GLN A 623 6.27 46.67 -7.47
CA GLN A 623 6.59 46.07 -8.77
C GLN A 623 8.03 45.56 -8.74
N GLY A 624 8.16 44.24 -8.68
CA GLY A 624 9.37 43.49 -8.97
C GLY A 624 8.93 42.13 -9.49
N THR A 625 8.74 42.02 -10.81
CA THR A 625 8.65 40.73 -11.48
C THR A 625 10.02 40.05 -11.41
N GLU A 626 10.31 39.41 -10.28
CA GLU A 626 11.07 38.18 -10.29
C GLU A 626 10.06 37.08 -10.60
N THR A 627 10.03 36.66 -11.87
CA THR A 627 9.49 35.35 -12.24
C THR A 627 10.29 34.31 -11.46
N GLU A 628 9.76 33.87 -10.32
CA GLU A 628 10.19 32.62 -9.70
C GLU A 628 10.10 31.52 -10.78
N PRO A 629 11.17 30.76 -11.04
CA PRO A 629 11.08 29.62 -11.93
C PRO A 629 10.05 28.63 -11.36
N GLU A 630 8.98 28.35 -12.11
CA GLU A 630 8.06 27.25 -11.79
C GLU A 630 8.83 25.93 -11.86
N PHE A 631 9.29 25.44 -10.71
CA PHE A 631 9.90 24.12 -10.60
C PHE A 631 8.80 23.06 -10.64
N THR A 632 9.07 21.96 -11.33
CA THR A 632 8.21 20.78 -11.21
C THR A 632 8.38 20.17 -9.82
N PRO A 633 7.37 19.46 -9.26
CA PRO A 633 7.48 18.81 -7.96
C PRO A 633 8.64 17.79 -7.88
N LEU A 634 9.05 17.21 -9.02
CA LEU A 634 10.28 16.41 -9.14
C LEU A 634 11.53 17.22 -8.86
N GLN A 635 11.68 18.37 -9.51
CA GLN A 635 12.80 19.28 -9.29
C GLN A 635 12.81 19.84 -7.88
N GLU A 636 11.64 20.14 -7.29
CA GLU A 636 11.56 20.54 -5.89
C GLU A 636 12.07 19.44 -4.94
N ALA A 637 11.68 18.18 -5.18
CA ALA A 637 12.14 17.05 -4.39
C ALA A 637 13.66 16.86 -4.53
N GLU A 638 14.21 16.95 -5.74
CA GLU A 638 15.66 16.85 -5.97
C GLU A 638 16.43 18.01 -5.33
N LEU A 639 15.92 19.24 -5.40
CA LEU A 639 16.53 20.40 -4.74
C LEU A 639 16.51 20.28 -3.21
N ARG A 640 15.42 19.77 -2.63
CA ARG A 640 15.34 19.49 -1.20
C ARG A 640 16.30 18.40 -0.77
N LEU A 641 16.44 17.34 -1.58
CA LEU A 641 17.42 16.30 -1.33
C LEU A 641 18.84 16.88 -1.33
N ILE A 642 19.20 17.74 -2.30
CA ILE A 642 20.50 18.42 -2.29
C ILE A 642 20.66 19.29 -1.05
N ALA A 643 19.66 20.08 -0.69
CA ALA A 643 19.73 20.94 0.50
C ALA A 643 19.94 20.11 1.78
N ALA A 644 19.28 18.96 1.89
CA ALA A 644 19.43 18.05 3.02
C ALA A 644 20.82 17.38 3.05
N LEU A 645 21.35 16.98 1.89
CA LEU A 645 22.71 16.43 1.77
C LEU A 645 23.79 17.48 2.06
N GLN A 646 23.59 18.73 1.63
CA GLN A 646 24.49 19.84 1.96
C GLN A 646 24.49 20.14 3.46
N LEU A 647 23.32 20.10 4.10
CA LEU A 647 23.21 20.28 5.55
C LEU A 647 23.91 19.16 6.32
N ASP A 648 23.77 17.90 5.88
CA ASP A 648 24.49 16.77 6.48
C ASP A 648 26.00 16.90 6.30
N LEU A 649 26.48 17.28 5.10
CA LEU A 649 27.90 17.48 4.85
C LEU A 649 28.47 18.61 5.71
N ALA A 650 27.72 19.70 5.89
CA ALA A 650 28.09 20.79 6.79
C ALA A 650 28.20 20.30 8.24
N ASN A 651 27.22 19.55 8.75
CA ASN A 651 27.23 18.98 10.10
C ASN A 651 28.43 18.03 10.29
N ARG A 652 28.73 17.15 9.33
CA ARG A 652 29.88 16.23 9.38
C ARG A 652 31.22 16.96 9.33
N THR A 653 31.29 18.06 8.60
CA THR A 653 32.48 18.91 8.57
C THR A 653 32.70 19.58 9.93
N GLU A 654 31.62 20.03 10.58
CA GLU A 654 31.67 20.59 11.94
C GLU A 654 32.05 19.53 13.00
N GLU A 655 31.49 18.32 12.90
CA GLU A 655 31.87 17.18 13.75
C GLU A 655 33.35 16.84 13.60
N LEU A 656 33.88 16.84 12.37
CA LEU A 656 35.29 16.60 12.10
C LEU A 656 36.18 17.69 12.74
N LEU A 657 35.79 18.96 12.61
CA LEU A 657 36.50 20.09 13.22
C LEU A 657 36.55 20.00 14.75
N ASN A 658 35.51 19.43 15.37
CA ASN A 658 35.40 19.26 16.82
C ASN A 658 35.95 17.91 17.33
N SER A 659 36.39 17.02 16.44
CA SER A 659 36.89 15.69 16.79
C SER A 659 38.37 15.71 17.24
N ASN A 660 38.74 14.79 18.14
CA ASN A 660 40.15 14.60 18.58
C ASN A 660 40.95 13.64 17.66
N LEU A 661 40.54 13.50 16.40
CA LEU A 661 41.22 12.65 15.42
C LEU A 661 42.63 13.21 15.12
N THR A 662 43.65 12.34 15.01
CA THR A 662 45.04 12.74 14.74
C THR A 662 45.69 11.85 13.67
N GLY A 663 46.58 12.44 12.86
CA GLY A 663 47.35 11.74 11.84
C GLY A 663 46.53 11.37 10.59
N ASP A 664 46.79 10.18 10.04
CA ASP A 664 46.28 9.73 8.73
C ASP A 664 44.74 9.61 8.67
N GLN A 665 44.08 9.30 9.80
CA GLN A 665 42.62 9.18 9.87
C GLN A 665 41.87 10.50 9.62
N LEU A 666 42.49 11.63 10.02
CA LEU A 666 41.91 12.95 9.80
C LEU A 666 42.04 13.39 8.33
N GLU A 667 43.13 13.01 7.67
CA GLU A 667 43.35 13.32 6.26
C GLU A 667 42.44 12.48 5.35
N GLU A 668 42.26 11.19 5.67
CA GLU A 668 41.35 10.29 4.95
C GLU A 668 39.90 10.79 5.04
N ARG A 669 39.44 11.20 6.23
CA ARG A 669 38.07 11.72 6.40
C ARG A 669 37.86 13.08 5.72
N ARG A 670 38.90 13.92 5.63
CA ARG A 670 38.86 15.17 4.84
C ARG A 670 38.73 14.91 3.35
N GLN A 671 39.49 13.95 2.82
CA GLN A 671 39.40 13.58 1.40
C GLN A 671 38.02 13.02 1.05
N GLN A 672 37.43 12.21 1.93
CA GLN A 672 36.06 11.72 1.76
C GLN A 672 35.05 12.87 1.68
N LEU A 673 35.02 13.79 2.66
CA LEU A 673 34.10 14.93 2.65
C LEU A 673 34.31 15.86 1.44
N ALA A 674 35.56 16.07 1.03
CA ALA A 674 35.87 16.87 -0.17
C ALA A 674 35.30 16.23 -1.44
N SER A 675 35.43 14.91 -1.59
CA SER A 675 34.89 14.18 -2.75
C SER A 675 33.35 14.20 -2.78
N GLU A 676 32.70 14.10 -1.62
CA GLU A 676 31.24 14.22 -1.49
C GLU A 676 30.75 15.64 -1.82
N GLN A 677 31.51 16.66 -1.43
CA GLN A 677 31.20 18.06 -1.75
C GLN A 677 31.34 18.36 -3.25
N GLU A 678 32.35 17.78 -3.91
CA GLU A 678 32.54 17.87 -5.35
C GLU A 678 31.37 17.21 -6.10
N ARG A 679 30.95 16.01 -5.67
CA ARG A 679 29.77 15.31 -6.22
C ARG A 679 28.48 16.12 -6.08
N LEU A 680 28.20 16.66 -4.88
CA LEU A 680 27.02 17.51 -4.66
C LEU A 680 27.02 18.75 -5.55
N SER A 681 28.19 19.37 -5.76
CA SER A 681 28.32 20.51 -6.67
C SER A 681 28.04 20.14 -8.12
N HIS A 682 28.43 18.93 -8.53
CA HIS A 682 28.17 18.41 -9.86
C HIS A 682 26.68 18.10 -10.07
N TRP A 683 26.03 17.47 -9.08
CA TRP A 683 24.59 17.19 -9.12
C TRP A 683 23.73 18.46 -9.16
N LEU A 684 24.09 19.46 -8.36
CA LEU A 684 23.40 20.75 -8.36
C LEU A 684 23.55 21.47 -9.71
N ARG A 685 24.73 21.40 -10.35
CA ARG A 685 24.93 21.95 -11.69
C ARG A 685 24.11 21.19 -12.75
N SER A 686 24.01 19.87 -12.65
CA SER A 686 23.22 19.03 -13.57
C SER A 686 21.73 19.41 -13.56
N ILE A 687 21.15 19.58 -12.36
CA ILE A 687 19.75 19.95 -12.19
C ILE A 687 19.47 21.36 -12.70
N LEU A 688 20.40 22.31 -12.49
CA LEU A 688 20.25 23.68 -12.98
C LEU A 688 20.43 23.82 -14.50
N GLU A 689 21.24 22.95 -15.11
CA GLU A 689 21.49 22.94 -16.56
C GLU A 689 20.49 22.08 -17.36
N GLY A 690 19.63 21.31 -16.67
CA GLY A 690 18.65 20.43 -17.30
C GLY A 690 19.26 19.21 -18.02
N ASN A 691 20.49 18.84 -17.68
CA ASN A 691 21.20 17.69 -18.25
C ASN A 691 21.04 16.46 -17.35
N GLU A 692 21.00 15.26 -17.95
CA GLU A 692 21.03 13.98 -17.23
C GLU A 692 22.24 13.93 -16.29
N VAL A 693 21.99 13.54 -15.04
CA VAL A 693 23.04 13.33 -14.03
C VAL A 693 23.94 12.21 -14.52
N PRO A 694 25.25 12.43 -14.76
CA PRO A 694 26.14 11.37 -15.23
C PRO A 694 26.28 10.30 -14.16
N SER A 695 26.22 9.05 -14.61
CA SER A 695 26.38 7.86 -13.77
C SER A 695 27.84 7.75 -13.32
N PRO A 696 28.14 7.27 -12.10
CA PRO A 696 29.52 7.13 -11.60
C PRO A 696 30.41 6.19 -12.45
N ASN A 697 29.87 5.49 -13.44
CA ASN A 697 30.62 4.66 -14.40
C ASN A 697 31.10 5.39 -15.67
N ASP A 698 30.79 6.68 -15.84
CA ASP A 698 31.22 7.47 -17.01
C ASP A 698 32.55 8.24 -16.81
N GLN A 699 33.31 7.93 -15.74
CA GLN A 699 34.67 8.45 -15.51
C GLN A 699 35.75 7.36 -15.52
#